data_AF-A0A5R9BBU9-F1
#
_entry.id   AF-A0A5R9BBU9-F1
#
_cell.length_a   1.000
_cell.length_b   1.000
_cell.length_c   1.000
_cell.angle_alpha   90.00
_cell.angle_beta   90.00
_cell.angle_gamma   90.00
#
_symmetry.space_group_name_H-M   'P 1'
#
loop_
_entity.id
_entity.type
_entity.pdbx_description
1 polymer ?
#
loop_
_entity_poly.entity_id
_entity_poly.type
_entity_poly.pdbx_seq_one_letter_code
_entity_poly.pdbx_strand_id
1 'polypeptide(L)'
;MTPHPSTYPESKRTPFSTATPLRTLTGLTLTAILVGAFMPSAYGTPLTTGPEDSDDTAQDPRHQMEHSEMILVMDASGSMNADDAGDQTRIAAAKDSLNSVVDSLEDHQHVGLRVFAGEVTDSEAPEACEDSRLVVDIDTDNRDELRSAIDDYDAVGARTPLAHALEEAADDLGDEGNRTIVLVSDGEENCVEDPCEAAQAIADQGIDVAIHTVGFQIEDEESEAAREQLQCIAEAGGGDYFDATDAETLTHTLERITYRAQMPFSLFGEEVEPGSNQDNAPVLEPGAQYIGSFEYETMYYRVPRNMQDSTLHVGIATYNDSADNWENAEIELTTMGDNRTCGRDRVNRWGTTGANLFRTAQISAAPEYDGESRDAGCWENDELLLAIHSGGRFGEGDEILGQPFELIIEEEPDPTNGEAYYLDYQDQGLPWEADDLQWQDMPRDRDNDEEIIAGNSLNNAAELEPGETYDTDILPGEVQVYRVAADWHQQIQAEAFFPEPDSAPSENIQSNSTQIHLDILSPYRGSATPSRNSSGSDIADARSRLDRTDATTLHRFTHPVWWPNRYSTSGGNSEHPATVAGDYYVVVSAEPIDDNVSYSMPYRLTADTFDFIDAEVPDYSAEASSTGEADSTEAAPEPEPAETDEEAVPQDTESASEPPAEPTDSEPEDASSDENEEALATEQTGFLSGATGLLLGLSALAVLLLAVGGFILARVLSSSNSEDTTRQ
;
A
#
# COMPACT_ATOMS: atom_id res chain seq x y z
N MET A 1 -32.30 11.70 -64.16
CA MET A 1 -32.19 12.97 -63.41
C MET A 1 -32.85 12.76 -62.06
N THR A 2 -32.40 13.52 -61.05
CA THR A 2 -32.69 13.39 -59.62
C THR A 2 -34.17 13.23 -59.23
N PRO A 3 -34.43 12.39 -58.22
CA PRO A 3 -35.45 12.64 -57.22
C PRO A 3 -34.85 13.19 -55.90
N HIS A 4 -35.55 14.16 -55.33
CA HIS A 4 -35.56 14.60 -53.92
C HIS A 4 -36.33 13.57 -53.02
N PRO A 5 -36.60 13.77 -51.70
CA PRO A 5 -36.21 14.83 -50.72
C PRO A 5 -35.76 14.26 -49.32
N SER A 6 -35.86 15.10 -48.26
CA SER A 6 -36.23 14.76 -46.85
C SER A 6 -35.13 14.40 -45.82
N THR A 7 -35.24 14.70 -44.50
CA THR A 7 -35.91 15.80 -43.71
C THR A 7 -35.54 15.70 -42.20
N TYR A 8 -35.09 16.80 -41.55
CA TYR A 8 -35.18 17.11 -40.08
C TYR A 8 -34.60 16.07 -39.04
N PRO A 9 -34.55 16.35 -37.71
CA PRO A 9 -34.68 17.61 -36.94
C PRO A 9 -33.49 17.94 -35.98
N GLU A 10 -33.63 19.03 -35.21
CA GLU A 10 -32.73 19.47 -34.11
C GLU A 10 -33.21 19.00 -32.72
N SER A 11 -32.32 19.01 -31.70
CA SER A 11 -32.75 19.22 -30.29
C SER A 11 -31.67 19.85 -29.39
N LYS A 12 -31.91 21.12 -29.02
CA LYS A 12 -31.65 21.81 -27.74
C LYS A 12 -30.52 21.32 -26.78
N ARG A 13 -29.65 22.26 -26.40
CA ARG A 13 -29.28 22.52 -24.99
C ARG A 13 -29.62 23.98 -24.64
N THR A 14 -30.00 24.26 -23.39
CA THR A 14 -30.42 25.60 -22.92
C THR A 14 -29.77 25.97 -21.60
N PRO A 15 -29.11 27.13 -21.47
CA PRO A 15 -28.61 27.61 -20.19
C PRO A 15 -29.66 28.42 -19.42
N PHE A 16 -29.91 28.05 -18.16
CA PHE A 16 -30.33 28.98 -17.10
C PHE A 16 -29.09 29.23 -16.22
N SER A 17 -28.68 30.45 -15.83
CA SER A 17 -29.38 31.71 -15.51
C SER A 17 -29.97 31.79 -14.10
N THR A 18 -29.09 32.01 -13.12
CA THR A 18 -29.36 32.98 -12.04
C THR A 18 -28.17 33.91 -11.82
N ALA A 19 -28.44 35.14 -11.41
CA ALA A 19 -27.48 36.16 -11.03
C ALA A 19 -28.17 37.17 -10.09
N THR A 20 -27.44 38.17 -9.57
CA THR A 20 -27.94 39.34 -8.81
C THR A 20 -28.23 39.08 -7.31
N PRO A 21 -27.88 39.98 -6.38
CA PRO A 21 -26.72 40.89 -6.35
C PRO A 21 -26.00 40.99 -4.98
N LEU A 22 -24.79 41.58 -4.98
CA LEU A 22 -24.21 42.21 -3.79
C LEU A 22 -25.14 43.29 -3.19
N ARG A 23 -25.10 43.46 -1.87
CA ARG A 23 -25.53 44.68 -1.17
C ARG A 23 -24.42 45.23 -0.28
N THR A 24 -23.77 46.28 -0.74
CA THR A 24 -22.92 47.14 0.10
C THR A 24 -23.77 47.99 1.04
N LEU A 25 -23.30 48.19 2.28
CA LEU A 25 -23.78 49.25 3.15
C LEU A 25 -22.64 49.79 4.01
N THR A 26 -22.51 51.11 4.06
CA THR A 26 -21.31 51.80 4.55
C THR A 26 -21.48 52.36 5.97
N GLY A 27 -20.71 51.79 6.90
CA GLY A 27 -20.01 52.41 8.03
C GLY A 27 -20.69 53.43 8.98
N LEU A 28 -20.22 53.44 10.23
CA LEU A 28 -19.78 54.68 10.86
C LEU A 28 -18.72 54.41 11.94
N THR A 29 -17.95 55.43 12.31
CA THR A 29 -16.89 55.36 13.32
C THR A 29 -17.35 55.84 14.69
N LEU A 30 -16.76 55.31 15.76
CA LEU A 30 -16.57 56.07 17.00
C LEU A 30 -15.31 55.60 17.75
N THR A 31 -14.50 56.54 18.21
CA THR A 31 -13.26 56.28 18.97
C THR A 31 -13.48 56.62 20.44
N ALA A 32 -13.00 55.78 21.36
CA ALA A 32 -12.95 56.08 22.78
C ALA A 32 -11.56 55.71 23.36
N ILE A 33 -10.79 56.72 23.76
CA ILE A 33 -9.51 56.55 24.46
C ILE A 33 -9.76 56.81 25.95
N LEU A 34 -9.25 55.94 26.83
CA LEU A 34 -9.11 56.20 28.26
C LEU A 34 -7.74 55.70 28.74
N VAL A 35 -7.12 56.45 29.65
CA VAL A 35 -5.69 56.31 29.99
C VAL A 35 -5.49 56.12 31.49
N GLY A 36 -4.84 55.00 31.83
CA GLY A 36 -3.76 54.96 32.82
C GLY A 36 -4.10 54.70 34.30
N ALA A 37 -3.43 53.69 34.85
CA ALA A 37 -2.93 53.63 36.23
C ALA A 37 -1.68 52.72 36.25
N PHE A 38 -0.85 52.80 37.29
CA PHE A 38 0.45 52.11 37.38
C PHE A 38 0.74 51.70 38.84
N MET A 39 1.48 50.59 39.04
CA MET A 39 2.04 50.09 40.33
C MET A 39 1.05 49.51 41.37
N PRO A 40 1.50 48.68 42.34
CA PRO A 40 2.42 47.54 42.17
C PRO A 40 2.09 46.30 43.04
N SER A 41 2.67 45.14 42.68
CA SER A 41 3.13 44.04 43.56
C SER A 41 2.26 43.53 44.73
N ALA A 42 1.84 42.26 44.65
CA ALA A 42 1.66 41.38 45.81
C ALA A 42 1.98 39.93 45.41
N TYR A 43 2.63 39.17 46.30
CA TYR A 43 2.80 37.73 46.11
C TYR A 43 1.47 37.01 46.42
N GLY A 44 1.09 36.06 45.58
CA GLY A 44 -0.04 35.17 45.83
C GLY A 44 0.03 33.96 44.91
N THR A 45 0.35 32.79 45.46
CA THR A 45 0.33 31.51 44.77
C THR A 45 -1.11 30.98 44.70
N PRO A 46 -1.73 30.80 43.52
CA PRO A 46 -2.61 29.65 43.33
C PRO A 46 -1.72 28.40 43.40
N LEU A 47 -1.87 27.49 44.35
CA LEU A 47 -2.98 26.51 44.44
C LEU A 47 -3.22 25.84 43.09
N THR A 48 -2.75 24.60 42.99
CA THR A 48 -3.13 23.68 41.94
C THR A 48 -4.66 23.51 41.95
N THR A 49 -5.28 23.92 40.87
CA THR A 49 -6.41 23.23 40.26
C THR A 49 -5.81 22.48 39.09
N GLY A 50 -5.83 21.15 39.10
CA GLY A 50 -5.56 20.40 37.88
C GLY A 50 -6.63 20.74 36.83
N PRO A 51 -6.35 20.55 35.53
CA PRO A 51 -7.41 20.38 34.57
C PRO A 51 -8.39 19.31 35.08
N GLU A 52 -9.68 19.60 35.01
CA GLU A 52 -10.72 18.56 34.97
C GLU A 52 -10.66 17.97 33.55
N ASP A 53 -11.03 16.69 33.39
CA ASP A 53 -10.81 15.92 32.17
C ASP A 53 -11.27 16.67 30.92
N SER A 54 -10.31 17.01 30.06
CA SER A 54 -10.52 17.29 28.64
C SER A 54 -10.17 16.01 27.90
N ASP A 55 -11.12 15.45 27.15
CA ASP A 55 -10.88 14.31 26.28
C ASP A 55 -9.65 14.56 25.42
N ASP A 56 -8.63 13.72 25.60
CA ASP A 56 -7.35 13.78 24.90
C ASP A 56 -7.39 12.78 23.73
N THR A 57 -8.44 12.89 22.92
CA THR A 57 -8.67 12.04 21.73
C THR A 57 -7.79 12.51 20.57
N ALA A 58 -6.47 12.51 20.78
CA ALA A 58 -5.52 12.36 19.70
C ALA A 58 -5.79 10.98 19.06
N GLN A 59 -6.10 10.96 17.76
CA GLN A 59 -6.85 9.85 17.18
C GLN A 59 -5.98 8.60 16.95
N ASP A 60 -6.17 7.63 17.84
CA ASP A 60 -5.82 6.23 17.64
C ASP A 60 -6.47 5.67 16.35
N PRO A 61 -5.82 4.79 15.56
CA PRO A 61 -6.43 4.20 14.36
C PRO A 61 -7.79 3.56 14.64
N ARG A 62 -7.96 2.99 15.85
CA ARG A 62 -9.21 2.36 16.29
C ARG A 62 -10.38 3.34 16.35
N HIS A 63 -10.17 4.65 16.51
CA HIS A 63 -11.25 5.64 16.44
C HIS A 63 -11.76 5.91 15.01
N GLN A 64 -11.03 5.54 13.95
CA GLN A 64 -11.60 5.49 12.60
C GLN A 64 -12.36 4.16 12.38
N MET A 65 -11.90 3.06 13.01
CA MET A 65 -12.57 1.76 12.98
C MET A 65 -13.90 1.77 13.75
N GLU A 66 -14.01 2.51 14.87
CA GLU A 66 -15.26 2.76 15.63
C GLU A 66 -16.36 3.52 14.84
N HIS A 67 -16.09 3.94 13.60
CA HIS A 67 -17.06 4.55 12.68
C HIS A 67 -17.25 3.78 11.36
N SER A 68 -16.60 2.63 11.19
CA SER A 68 -16.84 1.69 10.09
C SER A 68 -17.91 0.68 10.50
N GLU A 69 -19.01 0.58 9.74
CA GLU A 69 -20.08 -0.41 10.00
C GLU A 69 -20.30 -1.33 8.79
N MET A 70 -20.47 -2.62 9.06
CA MET A 70 -20.61 -3.66 8.05
C MET A 70 -21.91 -4.45 8.22
N ILE A 71 -22.50 -4.87 7.10
CA ILE A 71 -23.58 -5.85 7.10
C ILE A 71 -23.27 -6.98 6.11
N LEU A 72 -23.25 -8.21 6.64
CA LEU A 72 -23.17 -9.43 5.85
C LEU A 72 -24.58 -9.75 5.33
N VAL A 73 -24.72 -10.02 4.03
CA VAL A 73 -26.01 -10.24 3.36
C VAL A 73 -26.01 -11.62 2.69
N MET A 74 -26.71 -12.58 3.32
CA MET A 74 -26.72 -13.98 2.90
C MET A 74 -27.99 -14.35 2.10
N ASP A 75 -27.79 -15.01 0.96
CA ASP A 75 -28.86 -15.66 0.19
C ASP A 75 -29.33 -16.97 0.85
N ALA A 76 -30.63 -17.09 1.13
CA ALA A 76 -31.29 -18.32 1.57
C ALA A 76 -32.35 -18.83 0.57
N SER A 77 -32.24 -18.43 -0.71
CA SER A 77 -33.12 -18.86 -1.79
C SER A 77 -32.93 -20.35 -2.14
N GLY A 78 -33.91 -20.91 -2.85
CA GLY A 78 -34.00 -22.35 -3.08
C GLY A 78 -32.84 -22.96 -3.89
N SER A 79 -32.09 -22.17 -4.66
CA SER A 79 -30.90 -22.61 -5.42
C SER A 79 -29.75 -23.03 -4.50
N MET A 80 -29.59 -22.36 -3.35
CA MET A 80 -28.59 -22.65 -2.33
C MET A 80 -28.72 -24.07 -1.69
N ASN A 81 -29.74 -24.85 -2.06
CA ASN A 81 -29.83 -26.29 -1.75
C ASN A 81 -28.96 -27.20 -2.64
N ALA A 82 -28.28 -26.68 -3.66
CA ALA A 82 -27.51 -27.52 -4.58
C ALA A 82 -26.35 -28.22 -3.85
N ASP A 83 -26.30 -29.56 -3.96
CA ASP A 83 -25.22 -30.43 -3.45
C ASP A 83 -23.98 -30.37 -4.38
N ASP A 84 -23.44 -29.17 -4.65
CA ASP A 84 -22.30 -28.96 -5.55
C ASP A 84 -21.14 -28.13 -4.95
N ALA A 85 -21.28 -27.59 -3.73
CA ALA A 85 -20.18 -26.96 -2.99
C ALA A 85 -19.25 -28.03 -2.37
N GLY A 86 -18.51 -28.74 -3.23
CA GLY A 86 -17.64 -29.84 -2.83
C GLY A 86 -18.43 -31.09 -2.41
N ASP A 87 -18.34 -31.45 -1.13
CA ASP A 87 -19.07 -32.60 -0.52
C ASP A 87 -20.37 -32.15 0.20
N GLN A 88 -20.79 -30.88 0.09
CA GLN A 88 -21.94 -30.29 0.81
C GLN A 88 -22.79 -29.31 -0.02
N THR A 89 -23.87 -28.79 0.58
CA THR A 89 -24.75 -27.82 -0.09
C THR A 89 -24.15 -26.42 -0.10
N ARG A 90 -24.53 -25.59 -1.08
CA ARG A 90 -24.14 -24.17 -1.13
C ARG A 90 -24.49 -23.42 0.17
N ILE A 91 -25.69 -23.60 0.73
CA ILE A 91 -26.07 -22.99 2.01
C ILE A 91 -25.21 -23.49 3.19
N ALA A 92 -24.75 -24.74 3.19
CA ALA A 92 -23.84 -25.22 4.24
C ALA A 92 -22.47 -24.57 4.12
N ALA A 93 -21.92 -24.49 2.90
CA ALA A 93 -20.67 -23.77 2.64
C ALA A 93 -20.74 -22.29 3.03
N ALA A 94 -21.82 -21.59 2.67
CA ALA A 94 -22.03 -20.19 3.07
C ALA A 94 -22.08 -20.02 4.60
N LYS A 95 -22.74 -20.95 5.32
CA LYS A 95 -22.74 -20.94 6.79
C LYS A 95 -21.37 -21.20 7.40
N ASP A 96 -20.64 -22.19 6.89
CA ASP A 96 -19.31 -22.52 7.40
C ASP A 96 -18.37 -21.32 7.20
N SER A 97 -18.37 -20.71 5.99
CA SER A 97 -17.59 -19.51 5.68
C SER A 97 -17.97 -18.29 6.54
N LEU A 98 -19.27 -18.00 6.70
CA LEU A 98 -19.73 -16.89 7.54
C LEU A 98 -19.44 -17.13 9.03
N ASN A 99 -19.47 -18.38 9.50
CA ASN A 99 -19.05 -18.72 10.86
C ASN A 99 -17.53 -18.52 11.06
N SER A 100 -16.69 -18.85 10.08
CA SER A 100 -15.23 -18.58 10.14
C SER A 100 -14.93 -17.07 10.20
N VAL A 101 -15.63 -16.26 9.40
CA VAL A 101 -15.59 -14.79 9.49
C VAL A 101 -15.97 -14.33 10.90
N VAL A 102 -17.08 -14.82 11.46
CA VAL A 102 -17.52 -14.47 12.82
C VAL A 102 -16.54 -14.98 13.90
N ASP A 103 -15.75 -16.01 13.62
CA ASP A 103 -14.65 -16.50 14.46
C ASP A 103 -13.38 -15.64 14.34
N SER A 104 -13.13 -14.96 13.21
CA SER A 104 -12.01 -14.02 13.04
C SER A 104 -12.29 -12.58 13.49
N LEU A 105 -13.56 -12.16 13.65
CA LEU A 105 -13.90 -10.82 14.14
C LEU A 105 -13.25 -10.44 15.49
N GLU A 106 -12.85 -9.18 15.63
CA GLU A 106 -12.28 -8.61 16.86
C GLU A 106 -13.32 -7.86 17.72
N ASP A 107 -13.04 -7.69 19.01
CA ASP A 107 -13.98 -7.14 20.03
C ASP A 107 -14.46 -5.67 19.81
N HIS A 108 -14.08 -5.02 18.71
CA HIS A 108 -14.42 -3.63 18.37
C HIS A 108 -15.04 -3.48 16.97
N GLN A 109 -15.35 -4.60 16.31
CA GLN A 109 -15.78 -4.65 14.92
C GLN A 109 -17.31 -4.65 14.80
N HIS A 110 -17.87 -3.59 14.18
CA HIS A 110 -19.32 -3.38 14.04
C HIS A 110 -19.88 -4.18 12.85
N VAL A 111 -20.41 -5.38 13.11
CA VAL A 111 -20.91 -6.29 12.06
C VAL A 111 -22.33 -6.73 12.33
N GLY A 112 -23.24 -6.50 11.39
CA GLY A 112 -24.61 -7.05 11.39
C GLY A 112 -24.78 -8.18 10.38
N LEU A 113 -25.93 -8.86 10.45
CA LEU A 113 -26.31 -9.91 9.50
C LEU A 113 -27.74 -9.69 9.01
N ARG A 114 -27.91 -9.68 7.68
CA ARG A 114 -29.20 -9.70 6.99
C ARG A 114 -29.30 -10.94 6.11
N VAL A 115 -30.49 -11.55 6.10
CA VAL A 115 -30.79 -12.73 5.27
C VAL A 115 -31.96 -12.39 4.38
N PHE A 116 -31.84 -12.70 3.09
CA PHE A 116 -32.93 -12.57 2.13
C PHE A 116 -33.34 -13.93 1.58
N ALA A 117 -34.57 -14.01 1.05
CA ALA A 117 -35.20 -15.24 0.61
C ALA A 117 -35.32 -16.32 1.72
N GLY A 118 -35.31 -15.92 3.00
CA GLY A 118 -35.22 -16.83 4.14
C GLY A 118 -36.54 -17.47 4.62
N GLU A 119 -37.72 -17.04 4.15
CA GLU A 119 -39.01 -17.56 4.64
C GLU A 119 -40.08 -17.84 3.58
N VAL A 120 -40.12 -17.10 2.47
CA VAL A 120 -41.30 -17.11 1.58
C VAL A 120 -41.18 -18.17 0.48
N THR A 121 -41.69 -19.37 0.79
CA THR A 121 -41.65 -20.55 -0.08
C THR A 121 -42.71 -20.60 -1.21
N ASP A 122 -43.37 -19.48 -1.55
CA ASP A 122 -44.41 -19.42 -2.60
C ASP A 122 -44.08 -18.31 -3.61
N SER A 123 -43.58 -18.70 -4.79
CA SER A 123 -43.11 -17.77 -5.83
C SER A 123 -44.21 -16.95 -6.50
N GLU A 124 -45.49 -17.22 -6.22
CA GLU A 124 -46.65 -16.44 -6.66
C GLU A 124 -47.14 -15.44 -5.59
N ALA A 125 -46.56 -15.45 -4.38
CA ALA A 125 -46.82 -14.48 -3.33
C ALA A 125 -46.04 -13.17 -3.60
N PRO A 126 -46.69 -11.99 -3.64
CA PRO A 126 -45.98 -10.70 -3.73
C PRO A 126 -44.94 -10.51 -2.63
N GLU A 127 -45.25 -11.02 -1.43
CA GLU A 127 -44.38 -10.97 -0.25
C GLU A 127 -43.03 -11.69 -0.47
N ALA A 128 -42.89 -12.57 -1.49
CA ALA A 128 -41.62 -13.21 -1.82
C ALA A 128 -40.59 -12.25 -2.42
N CYS A 129 -41.04 -11.11 -2.95
CA CYS A 129 -40.18 -10.01 -3.41
C CYS A 129 -39.94 -8.95 -2.32
N GLU A 130 -40.49 -9.17 -1.12
CA GLU A 130 -40.34 -8.36 0.10
C GLU A 130 -39.68 -9.20 1.23
N ASP A 131 -39.02 -10.32 0.88
CA ASP A 131 -38.45 -11.30 1.82
C ASP A 131 -36.96 -11.00 2.10
N SER A 132 -36.70 -9.95 2.87
CA SER A 132 -35.38 -9.60 3.41
C SER A 132 -35.52 -9.15 4.87
N ARG A 133 -34.57 -9.55 5.74
CA ARG A 133 -34.54 -9.11 7.15
C ARG A 133 -33.14 -8.97 7.70
N LEU A 134 -32.90 -7.90 8.43
CA LEU A 134 -31.90 -7.85 9.50
C LEU A 134 -32.26 -8.96 10.52
N VAL A 135 -31.34 -9.89 10.74
CA VAL A 135 -31.52 -11.02 11.67
C VAL A 135 -30.67 -10.86 12.93
N VAL A 136 -29.58 -10.09 12.84
CA VAL A 136 -28.77 -9.61 13.97
C VAL A 136 -28.43 -8.15 13.71
N ASP A 137 -28.77 -7.28 14.66
CA ASP A 137 -28.45 -5.84 14.61
C ASP A 137 -26.92 -5.63 14.56
N ILE A 138 -26.47 -4.56 13.89
CA ILE A 138 -25.05 -4.16 13.84
C ILE A 138 -24.60 -3.75 15.26
N ASP A 139 -23.63 -4.49 15.82
CA ASP A 139 -23.01 -4.23 17.13
C ASP A 139 -21.62 -4.93 17.15
N THR A 140 -20.93 -4.87 18.29
CA THR A 140 -19.59 -5.42 18.54
C THR A 140 -19.61 -6.66 19.45
N ASP A 141 -20.54 -6.74 20.40
CA ASP A 141 -20.70 -7.85 21.36
C ASP A 141 -21.80 -8.85 20.93
N ASN A 142 -21.99 -9.03 19.61
CA ASN A 142 -23.08 -9.83 19.02
C ASN A 142 -22.62 -11.17 18.39
N ARG A 143 -21.33 -11.53 18.47
CA ARG A 143 -20.74 -12.69 17.75
C ARG A 143 -21.45 -14.04 18.00
N ASP A 144 -21.91 -14.29 19.23
CA ASP A 144 -22.70 -15.50 19.55
C ASP A 144 -24.13 -15.47 18.98
N GLU A 145 -24.69 -14.29 18.74
CA GLU A 145 -25.99 -14.11 18.07
C GLU A 145 -25.82 -14.24 16.55
N LEU A 146 -24.74 -13.70 15.97
CA LEU A 146 -24.34 -13.92 14.56
C LEU A 146 -24.22 -15.43 14.25
N ARG A 147 -23.41 -16.19 14.98
CA ARG A 147 -23.28 -17.65 14.81
C ARG A 147 -24.64 -18.37 14.90
N SER A 148 -25.44 -18.04 15.91
CA SER A 148 -26.74 -18.68 16.11
C SER A 148 -27.75 -18.33 15.02
N ALA A 149 -27.68 -17.15 14.41
CA ALA A 149 -28.52 -16.75 13.30
C ALA A 149 -28.10 -17.44 12.00
N ILE A 150 -26.79 -17.47 11.70
CA ILE A 150 -26.22 -18.20 10.55
C ILE A 150 -26.69 -19.67 10.59
N ASP A 151 -26.54 -20.33 11.73
CA ASP A 151 -26.90 -21.76 11.90
C ASP A 151 -28.40 -22.05 11.72
N ASP A 152 -29.31 -21.12 12.03
CA ASP A 152 -30.77 -21.39 12.07
C ASP A 152 -31.47 -21.32 10.69
N TYR A 153 -30.86 -20.77 9.64
CA TYR A 153 -31.53 -20.60 8.32
C TYR A 153 -31.43 -21.83 7.39
N ASP A 154 -32.56 -22.33 6.88
CA ASP A 154 -32.60 -23.29 5.77
C ASP A 154 -32.75 -22.54 4.43
N ALA A 155 -32.17 -23.07 3.34
CA ALA A 155 -32.41 -22.55 1.99
C ALA A 155 -33.84 -22.89 1.53
N VAL A 156 -34.76 -21.92 1.54
CA VAL A 156 -36.21 -22.16 1.32
C VAL A 156 -36.92 -21.14 0.43
N GLY A 157 -36.29 -20.01 0.11
CA GLY A 157 -36.94 -18.92 -0.62
C GLY A 157 -37.31 -19.27 -2.05
N ALA A 158 -38.47 -18.79 -2.48
CA ALA A 158 -38.99 -19.04 -3.83
C ALA A 158 -38.73 -17.89 -4.83
N ARG A 159 -37.95 -16.89 -4.42
CA ARG A 159 -37.51 -15.70 -5.17
C ARG A 159 -36.15 -15.22 -4.66
N THR A 160 -35.48 -14.39 -5.45
CA THR A 160 -34.16 -13.80 -5.13
C THR A 160 -34.26 -12.27 -5.27
N PRO A 161 -34.73 -11.55 -4.21
CA PRO A 161 -34.94 -10.09 -4.24
C PRO A 161 -33.66 -9.31 -3.85
N LEU A 162 -32.62 -9.38 -4.68
CA LEU A 162 -31.34 -8.70 -4.46
C LEU A 162 -31.53 -7.18 -4.29
N ALA A 163 -32.30 -6.56 -5.19
CA ALA A 163 -32.49 -5.11 -5.19
C ALA A 163 -33.06 -4.60 -3.85
N HIS A 164 -34.09 -5.27 -3.33
CA HIS A 164 -34.71 -4.92 -2.05
C HIS A 164 -33.82 -5.28 -0.84
N ALA A 165 -33.04 -6.37 -0.94
CA ALA A 165 -32.08 -6.71 0.11
C ALA A 165 -30.95 -5.68 0.24
N LEU A 166 -30.49 -5.09 -0.87
CA LEU A 166 -29.53 -3.99 -0.90
C LEU A 166 -30.13 -2.68 -0.37
N GLU A 167 -31.34 -2.30 -0.79
CA GLU A 167 -32.05 -1.11 -0.28
C GLU A 167 -32.17 -1.17 1.25
N GLU A 168 -32.62 -2.29 1.80
CA GLU A 168 -32.79 -2.44 3.23
C GLU A 168 -31.46 -2.58 4.00
N ALA A 169 -30.43 -3.19 3.40
CA ALA A 169 -29.10 -3.25 4.01
C ALA A 169 -28.46 -1.86 4.15
N ALA A 170 -28.67 -0.97 3.17
CA ALA A 170 -28.23 0.42 3.27
C ALA A 170 -29.04 1.22 4.31
N ASP A 171 -30.36 0.98 4.42
CA ASP A 171 -31.22 1.59 5.45
C ASP A 171 -30.86 1.11 6.88
N ASP A 172 -30.37 -0.14 7.05
CA ASP A 172 -29.84 -0.65 8.33
C ASP A 172 -28.50 0.01 8.72
N LEU A 173 -27.64 0.28 7.73
CA LEU A 173 -26.28 0.81 7.90
C LEU A 173 -26.23 2.30 8.29
N GLY A 174 -27.21 3.11 7.89
CA GLY A 174 -27.25 4.55 8.23
C GLY A 174 -26.22 5.41 7.48
N ASP A 175 -26.03 6.66 7.94
CA ASP A 175 -25.44 7.76 7.14
C ASP A 175 -24.18 8.45 7.73
N GLU A 176 -23.52 7.90 8.75
CA GLU A 176 -22.36 8.52 9.43
C GLU A 176 -21.10 7.61 9.52
N GLY A 177 -20.28 7.58 8.46
CA GLY A 177 -18.95 6.94 8.43
C GLY A 177 -18.77 6.01 7.22
N ASN A 178 -17.78 5.11 7.29
CA ASN A 178 -17.54 4.10 6.25
C ASN A 178 -18.60 3.00 6.35
N ARG A 179 -19.17 2.54 5.24
CA ARG A 179 -20.24 1.54 5.22
C ARG A 179 -19.94 0.43 4.23
N THR A 180 -20.17 -0.82 4.64
CA THR A 180 -19.90 -1.98 3.78
C THR A 180 -21.06 -2.95 3.76
N ILE A 181 -21.55 -3.25 2.55
CA ILE A 181 -22.44 -4.38 2.28
C ILE A 181 -21.60 -5.51 1.67
N VAL A 182 -21.66 -6.71 2.25
CA VAL A 182 -21.01 -7.91 1.70
C VAL A 182 -22.10 -8.93 1.32
N LEU A 183 -22.45 -8.97 0.04
CA LEU A 183 -23.52 -9.81 -0.51
C LEU A 183 -22.96 -11.16 -1.00
N VAL A 184 -23.50 -12.28 -0.50
CA VAL A 184 -23.23 -13.64 -1.02
C VAL A 184 -24.49 -14.17 -1.69
N SER A 185 -24.41 -14.53 -2.98
CA SER A 185 -25.54 -15.03 -3.77
C SER A 185 -25.11 -16.07 -4.80
N ASP A 186 -26.01 -17.00 -5.13
CA ASP A 186 -25.83 -18.00 -6.19
C ASP A 186 -26.80 -17.85 -7.37
N GLY A 187 -27.63 -16.79 -7.36
CA GLY A 187 -28.80 -16.67 -8.22
C GLY A 187 -29.06 -15.29 -8.83
N GLU A 188 -29.74 -15.31 -10.00
CA GLU A 188 -30.21 -14.14 -10.73
C GLU A 188 -31.39 -13.46 -10.00
N GLU A 189 -31.36 -12.12 -9.89
CA GLU A 189 -32.49 -11.28 -9.47
C GLU A 189 -33.73 -11.62 -10.31
N ASN A 190 -34.84 -11.93 -9.63
CA ASN A 190 -36.04 -12.44 -10.30
C ASN A 190 -37.37 -11.82 -9.80
N CYS A 191 -37.28 -10.65 -9.18
CA CYS A 191 -38.38 -9.80 -8.75
C CYS A 191 -38.44 -8.45 -9.50
N VAL A 192 -37.28 -7.84 -9.84
CA VAL A 192 -37.19 -6.64 -10.70
C VAL A 192 -36.58 -6.93 -12.08
N GLU A 193 -36.42 -5.91 -12.94
CA GLU A 193 -35.83 -6.03 -14.30
C GLU A 193 -34.33 -5.65 -14.31
N ASP A 194 -33.87 -4.89 -13.31
CA ASP A 194 -32.48 -4.42 -13.15
C ASP A 194 -32.22 -4.15 -11.65
N PRO A 195 -31.33 -4.92 -10.97
CA PRO A 195 -30.98 -4.66 -9.58
C PRO A 195 -29.91 -3.58 -9.41
N CYS A 196 -29.18 -3.20 -10.45
CA CYS A 196 -28.10 -2.22 -10.37
C CYS A 196 -28.66 -0.79 -10.19
N GLU A 197 -29.90 -0.52 -10.61
CA GLU A 197 -30.60 0.73 -10.27
C GLU A 197 -30.67 0.95 -8.74
N ALA A 198 -30.72 -0.11 -7.91
CA ALA A 198 -30.71 0.01 -6.45
C ALA A 198 -29.30 0.33 -5.91
N ALA A 199 -28.27 -0.40 -6.35
CA ALA A 199 -26.88 -0.14 -5.97
C ALA A 199 -26.43 1.28 -6.36
N GLN A 200 -26.76 1.73 -7.58
CA GLN A 200 -26.50 3.11 -8.01
C GLN A 200 -27.27 4.13 -7.16
N ALA A 201 -28.52 3.84 -6.78
CA ALA A 201 -29.30 4.72 -5.91
C ALA A 201 -28.78 4.77 -4.45
N ILE A 202 -28.00 3.78 -4.02
CA ILE A 202 -27.28 3.77 -2.73
C ILE A 202 -26.02 4.64 -2.81
N ALA A 203 -25.19 4.46 -3.84
CA ALA A 203 -24.00 5.31 -4.06
C ALA A 203 -24.35 6.80 -4.30
N ASP A 204 -25.42 7.10 -5.04
CA ASP A 204 -25.91 8.47 -5.30
C ASP A 204 -26.37 9.22 -4.01
N GLN A 205 -26.45 8.56 -2.86
CA GLN A 205 -26.80 9.22 -1.58
C GLN A 205 -25.67 10.12 -1.05
N GLY A 206 -24.42 9.85 -1.41
CA GLY A 206 -23.25 10.58 -0.91
C GLY A 206 -22.82 10.17 0.51
N ILE A 207 -23.15 8.95 0.91
CA ILE A 207 -22.57 8.22 2.06
C ILE A 207 -21.34 7.47 1.52
N ASP A 208 -20.32 7.26 2.34
CA ASP A 208 -19.12 6.50 1.95
C ASP A 208 -19.41 5.00 2.07
N VAL A 209 -20.02 4.43 1.02
CA VAL A 209 -20.58 3.06 1.01
C VAL A 209 -20.01 2.23 -0.13
N ALA A 210 -19.49 1.05 0.22
CA ALA A 210 -19.00 0.04 -0.71
C ALA A 210 -19.89 -1.21 -0.67
N ILE A 211 -20.28 -1.72 -1.84
CA ILE A 211 -21.06 -2.95 -2.00
C ILE A 211 -20.18 -4.01 -2.66
N HIS A 212 -19.64 -4.93 -1.87
CA HIS A 212 -18.92 -6.10 -2.38
C HIS A 212 -19.90 -7.25 -2.65
N THR A 213 -19.68 -7.98 -3.73
CA THR A 213 -20.54 -9.12 -4.11
C THR A 213 -19.72 -10.37 -4.36
N VAL A 214 -20.16 -11.51 -3.82
CA VAL A 214 -19.55 -12.82 -4.00
C VAL A 214 -20.53 -13.71 -4.76
N GLY A 215 -20.20 -13.99 -6.01
CA GLY A 215 -20.91 -14.95 -6.85
C GLY A 215 -20.48 -16.37 -6.50
N PHE A 216 -21.36 -17.13 -5.86
CA PHE A 216 -21.05 -18.47 -5.38
C PHE A 216 -21.58 -19.55 -6.33
N GLN A 217 -20.69 -20.43 -6.81
CA GLN A 217 -20.99 -21.50 -7.77
C GLN A 217 -21.71 -21.06 -9.06
N ILE A 218 -21.14 -20.02 -9.71
CA ILE A 218 -21.60 -19.44 -10.99
C ILE A 218 -20.70 -19.91 -12.16
N GLU A 219 -20.53 -21.23 -12.34
CA GLU A 219 -19.57 -21.78 -13.34
C GLU A 219 -20.10 -21.89 -14.79
N ASP A 220 -21.41 -22.03 -15.00
CA ASP A 220 -22.02 -22.47 -16.27
C ASP A 220 -22.67 -21.33 -17.11
N GLU A 221 -22.78 -21.52 -18.43
CA GLU A 221 -23.51 -20.61 -19.36
C GLU A 221 -24.96 -20.31 -18.93
N GLU A 222 -25.59 -21.17 -18.10
CA GLU A 222 -26.95 -20.96 -17.59
C GLU A 222 -27.02 -20.01 -16.38
N SER A 223 -25.88 -19.68 -15.75
CA SER A 223 -25.78 -18.82 -14.56
C SER A 223 -25.07 -17.48 -14.81
N GLU A 224 -24.50 -17.27 -16.00
CA GLU A 224 -23.73 -16.06 -16.35
C GLU A 224 -24.51 -14.74 -16.16
N ALA A 225 -25.84 -14.76 -16.29
CA ALA A 225 -26.69 -13.60 -16.00
C ALA A 225 -26.63 -13.15 -14.53
N ALA A 226 -26.38 -14.07 -13.59
CA ALA A 226 -26.16 -13.75 -12.19
C ALA A 226 -24.77 -13.12 -11.97
N ARG A 227 -23.73 -13.59 -12.69
CA ARG A 227 -22.41 -12.93 -12.71
C ARG A 227 -22.52 -11.50 -13.25
N GLU A 228 -23.14 -11.31 -14.42
CA GLU A 228 -23.36 -9.98 -15.01
C GLU A 228 -24.08 -9.04 -14.04
N GLN A 229 -25.10 -9.52 -13.31
CA GLN A 229 -25.82 -8.73 -12.30
C GLN A 229 -24.98 -8.42 -11.05
N LEU A 230 -24.27 -9.40 -10.46
CA LEU A 230 -23.48 -9.19 -9.25
C LEU A 230 -22.26 -8.27 -9.49
N GLN A 231 -21.64 -8.37 -10.68
CA GLN A 231 -20.62 -7.42 -11.14
C GLN A 231 -21.18 -5.99 -11.26
N CYS A 232 -22.33 -5.85 -11.92
CA CYS A 232 -23.01 -4.58 -12.12
C CYS A 232 -23.52 -3.96 -10.81
N ILE A 233 -23.91 -4.76 -9.81
CA ILE A 233 -24.21 -4.31 -8.44
C ILE A 233 -22.96 -3.76 -7.75
N ALA A 234 -21.82 -4.47 -7.83
CA ALA A 234 -20.59 -4.05 -7.19
C ALA A 234 -20.04 -2.75 -7.79
N GLU A 235 -19.94 -2.68 -9.11
CA GLU A 235 -19.55 -1.46 -9.86
C GLU A 235 -20.44 -0.26 -9.49
N ALA A 236 -21.76 -0.44 -9.53
CA ALA A 236 -22.72 0.62 -9.24
C ALA A 236 -22.73 1.04 -7.76
N GLY A 237 -22.29 0.16 -6.86
CA GLY A 237 -22.17 0.35 -5.43
C GLY A 237 -20.75 0.61 -4.91
N GLY A 238 -19.78 0.92 -5.80
CA GLY A 238 -18.42 1.30 -5.41
C GLY A 238 -17.57 0.21 -4.76
N GLY A 239 -17.92 -1.07 -4.94
CA GLY A 239 -17.18 -2.21 -4.39
C GLY A 239 -16.74 -3.23 -5.45
N ASP A 240 -16.22 -4.37 -4.99
CA ASP A 240 -15.66 -5.43 -5.82
C ASP A 240 -16.59 -6.65 -5.98
N TYR A 241 -16.54 -7.26 -7.16
CA TYR A 241 -17.11 -8.59 -7.41
C TYR A 241 -16.04 -9.69 -7.28
N PHE A 242 -16.44 -10.80 -6.67
CA PHE A 242 -15.61 -11.98 -6.46
C PHE A 242 -16.33 -13.24 -6.92
N ASP A 243 -15.58 -14.19 -7.45
CA ASP A 243 -16.04 -15.55 -7.75
C ASP A 243 -15.59 -16.51 -6.65
N ALA A 244 -16.48 -17.43 -6.26
CA ALA A 244 -16.16 -18.54 -5.35
C ALA A 244 -16.71 -19.88 -5.88
N THR A 245 -15.83 -20.87 -6.05
CA THR A 245 -16.10 -22.18 -6.66
C THR A 245 -16.34 -23.30 -5.65
N ASP A 246 -16.19 -23.02 -4.35
CA ASP A 246 -16.19 -23.98 -3.27
C ASP A 246 -16.17 -23.26 -1.91
N ALA A 247 -16.36 -24.01 -0.82
CA ALA A 247 -16.41 -23.48 0.54
C ALA A 247 -15.08 -22.87 1.01
N GLU A 248 -13.95 -23.32 0.47
CA GLU A 248 -12.60 -22.90 0.84
C GLU A 248 -12.34 -21.51 0.26
N THR A 249 -12.54 -21.36 -1.06
CA THR A 249 -12.50 -20.10 -1.80
C THR A 249 -13.51 -19.07 -1.27
N LEU A 250 -14.71 -19.51 -0.86
CA LEU A 250 -15.73 -18.65 -0.25
C LEU A 250 -15.28 -18.12 1.13
N THR A 251 -14.67 -18.97 1.96
CA THR A 251 -14.17 -18.59 3.28
C THR A 251 -13.05 -17.56 3.16
N HIS A 252 -11.97 -17.88 2.43
CA HIS A 252 -10.86 -16.96 2.22
C HIS A 252 -11.32 -15.64 1.58
N THR A 253 -12.25 -15.68 0.62
CA THR A 253 -12.81 -14.47 0.01
C THR A 253 -13.58 -13.60 1.01
N LEU A 254 -14.43 -14.19 1.85
CA LEU A 254 -15.20 -13.43 2.83
C LEU A 254 -14.34 -12.88 3.96
N GLU A 255 -13.35 -13.62 4.45
CA GLU A 255 -12.39 -13.14 5.46
C GLU A 255 -11.55 -11.98 4.91
N ARG A 256 -11.06 -12.11 3.67
CA ARG A 256 -10.33 -11.07 2.93
C ARG A 256 -11.16 -9.80 2.69
N ILE A 257 -12.42 -9.92 2.27
CA ILE A 257 -13.34 -8.75 2.15
C ILE A 257 -13.56 -8.12 3.53
N THR A 258 -13.83 -8.95 4.55
CA THR A 258 -14.15 -8.50 5.91
C THR A 258 -12.96 -7.77 6.55
N TYR A 259 -11.73 -8.21 6.28
CA TYR A 259 -10.50 -7.53 6.68
C TYR A 259 -10.32 -6.19 5.95
N ARG A 260 -10.37 -6.19 4.60
CA ARG A 260 -10.18 -4.98 3.76
C ARG A 260 -11.20 -3.89 4.08
N ALA A 261 -12.47 -4.25 4.30
CA ALA A 261 -13.53 -3.29 4.58
C ALA A 261 -13.45 -2.64 5.97
N GLN A 262 -12.89 -3.34 6.96
CA GLN A 262 -12.74 -2.83 8.32
C GLN A 262 -11.43 -2.04 8.52
N MET A 263 -10.44 -2.28 7.66
CA MET A 263 -9.28 -1.41 7.50
C MET A 263 -9.31 -0.72 6.13
N PRO A 264 -10.13 0.34 5.92
CA PRO A 264 -9.99 1.19 4.75
C PRO A 264 -8.59 1.80 4.67
N PHE A 265 -8.17 2.28 3.49
CA PHE A 265 -6.86 2.89 3.30
C PHE A 265 -6.68 4.11 4.23
N SER A 266 -5.95 3.92 5.32
CA SER A 266 -5.74 4.94 6.36
C SER A 266 -4.28 5.39 6.40
N LEU A 267 -4.10 6.69 6.20
CA LEU A 267 -2.90 7.43 6.59
C LEU A 267 -2.95 7.65 8.11
N PHE A 268 -1.81 7.65 8.79
CA PHE A 268 -1.77 7.76 10.27
C PHE A 268 -0.98 8.99 10.76
N GLY A 269 -1.33 9.47 11.96
CA GLY A 269 -0.65 10.58 12.65
C GLY A 269 -1.58 11.67 13.20
N GLU A 270 -0.99 12.65 13.89
CA GLU A 270 -1.69 13.85 14.37
C GLU A 270 -2.09 14.77 13.20
N GLU A 271 -3.34 15.22 13.14
CA GLU A 271 -3.83 16.16 12.11
C GLU A 271 -3.15 17.53 12.24
N VAL A 272 -2.50 18.03 11.19
CA VAL A 272 -1.71 19.25 11.25
C VAL A 272 -1.93 20.24 10.09
N GLU A 273 -2.58 21.35 10.42
CA GLU A 273 -2.85 22.47 9.51
C GLU A 273 -1.55 23.17 9.03
N PRO A 274 -1.30 23.25 7.71
CA PRO A 274 -0.05 23.78 7.16
C PRO A 274 0.17 25.28 7.37
N GLY A 275 1.43 25.63 7.69
CA GLY A 275 1.88 27.02 7.62
C GLY A 275 1.91 27.51 6.17
N SER A 276 1.40 28.72 5.92
CA SER A 276 1.52 29.39 4.62
C SER A 276 2.83 30.17 4.43
N ASN A 277 3.69 30.19 5.45
CA ASN A 277 5.08 30.67 5.42
C ASN A 277 5.79 30.29 6.75
N GLN A 278 7.10 30.56 6.82
CA GLN A 278 7.96 30.29 7.99
C GLN A 278 7.48 30.95 9.30
N ASP A 279 6.89 32.16 9.27
CA ASP A 279 6.47 32.88 10.49
C ASP A 279 5.20 32.28 11.15
N ASN A 280 4.44 31.44 10.43
CA ASN A 280 3.24 30.76 10.94
C ASN A 280 3.22 29.24 10.74
N ALA A 281 4.37 28.63 10.46
CA ALA A 281 4.51 27.18 10.41
C ALA A 281 4.27 26.55 11.80
N PRO A 282 3.46 25.47 11.91
CA PRO A 282 3.39 24.65 13.12
C PRO A 282 4.73 23.96 13.39
N VAL A 283 4.85 23.32 14.55
CA VAL A 283 5.99 22.45 14.88
C VAL A 283 5.56 21.01 14.62
N LEU A 284 6.43 20.22 13.98
CA LEU A 284 6.35 18.76 13.96
C LEU A 284 7.51 18.26 14.82
N GLU A 285 7.22 17.66 15.96
CA GLU A 285 8.26 17.10 16.84
C GLU A 285 8.75 15.75 16.27
N PRO A 286 10.06 15.44 16.33
CA PRO A 286 10.55 14.12 15.94
C PRO A 286 10.09 12.99 16.89
N GLY A 287 10.00 11.77 16.37
CA GLY A 287 9.43 10.61 17.07
C GLY A 287 7.90 10.53 16.91
N ALA A 288 7.34 11.12 15.85
CA ALA A 288 5.90 11.20 15.61
C ALA A 288 5.53 11.12 14.12
N GLN A 289 4.29 10.71 13.87
CA GLN A 289 3.64 10.76 12.56
C GLN A 289 2.54 11.83 12.54
N TYR A 290 2.28 12.39 11.36
CA TYR A 290 1.34 13.48 11.15
C TYR A 290 0.52 13.31 9.87
N ILE A 291 -0.76 13.67 9.89
CA ILE A 291 -1.62 13.73 8.69
C ILE A 291 -1.81 15.19 8.28
N GLY A 292 -1.64 15.47 6.99
CA GLY A 292 -1.97 16.76 6.39
C GLY A 292 -2.75 16.59 5.09
N SER A 293 -3.17 17.71 4.49
CA SER A 293 -3.70 17.74 3.12
C SER A 293 -3.00 18.79 2.28
N PHE A 294 -2.93 18.58 0.96
CA PHE A 294 -2.32 19.51 0.03
C PHE A 294 -3.19 20.79 -0.13
N GLU A 295 -3.13 21.73 0.82
CA GLU A 295 -3.97 22.95 0.78
C GLU A 295 -3.48 24.04 -0.19
N TYR A 296 -2.16 24.13 -0.42
CA TYR A 296 -1.51 25.28 -1.06
C TYR A 296 -0.42 24.87 -2.06
N GLU A 297 -0.01 25.81 -2.93
CA GLU A 297 1.18 25.72 -3.81
C GLU A 297 2.44 25.31 -3.01
N THR A 298 2.57 25.82 -1.78
CA THR A 298 3.61 25.41 -0.82
C THR A 298 3.12 25.53 0.62
N MET A 299 3.38 24.49 1.39
CA MET A 299 3.07 24.35 2.82
C MET A 299 4.37 24.32 3.62
N TYR A 300 4.35 24.82 4.85
CA TYR A 300 5.54 25.02 5.68
C TYR A 300 5.34 24.49 7.10
N TYR A 301 6.33 23.74 7.58
CA TYR A 301 6.38 23.08 8.88
C TYR A 301 7.76 23.29 9.51
N ARG A 302 7.86 23.50 10.82
CA ARG A 302 9.15 23.59 11.54
C ARG A 302 9.44 22.27 12.22
N VAL A 303 10.65 21.75 12.01
CA VAL A 303 11.14 20.51 12.62
C VAL A 303 12.26 20.89 13.60
N PRO A 304 12.08 20.77 14.92
CA PRO A 304 13.12 21.04 15.89
C PRO A 304 14.14 19.89 15.88
N ARG A 305 15.34 20.18 16.39
CA ARG A 305 16.41 19.22 16.57
C ARG A 305 16.72 19.13 18.07
N ASN A 306 16.36 18.02 18.70
CA ASN A 306 16.47 17.81 20.14
C ASN A 306 17.82 17.23 20.57
N MET A 307 18.60 16.67 19.64
CA MET A 307 19.91 16.07 19.87
C MET A 307 21.03 16.82 19.13
N GLN A 308 22.25 16.78 19.66
CA GLN A 308 23.42 17.37 19.01
C GLN A 308 23.94 16.43 17.92
N ASP A 309 24.21 16.97 16.73
CA ASP A 309 24.81 16.27 15.58
C ASP A 309 24.00 15.09 15.02
N SER A 310 22.71 14.97 15.37
CA SER A 310 21.78 13.93 14.90
C SER A 310 21.53 13.90 13.38
N THR A 311 20.90 12.84 12.89
CA THR A 311 20.24 12.83 11.57
C THR A 311 18.73 12.97 11.75
N LEU A 312 18.16 14.07 11.28
CA LEU A 312 16.71 14.16 11.09
C LEU A 312 16.33 13.41 9.82
N HIS A 313 15.36 12.51 9.89
CA HIS A 313 14.72 11.85 8.75
C HIS A 313 13.30 12.37 8.58
N VAL A 314 12.89 12.61 7.34
CA VAL A 314 11.52 12.98 6.99
C VAL A 314 11.07 12.11 5.81
N GLY A 315 10.05 11.29 6.07
CA GLY A 315 9.32 10.54 5.06
C GLY A 315 7.97 11.17 4.76
N ILE A 316 7.47 10.98 3.55
CA ILE A 316 6.09 11.31 3.16
C ILE A 316 5.47 10.12 2.40
N ALA A 317 4.21 9.83 2.67
CA ALA A 317 3.40 8.87 1.92
C ALA A 317 2.04 9.49 1.55
N THR A 318 1.53 9.18 0.36
CA THR A 318 0.23 9.68 -0.10
C THR A 318 -0.36 8.78 -1.18
N TYR A 319 -1.69 8.76 -1.26
CA TYR A 319 -2.47 8.02 -2.24
C TYR A 319 -3.24 9.00 -3.14
N ASN A 320 -3.21 8.75 -4.44
CA ASN A 320 -3.83 9.56 -5.47
C ASN A 320 -4.75 8.65 -6.30
N ASP A 321 -6.05 8.88 -6.18
CA ASP A 321 -7.13 8.25 -6.96
C ASP A 321 -7.06 8.57 -8.46
N SER A 322 -6.52 9.75 -8.83
CA SER A 322 -6.60 10.24 -10.20
C SER A 322 -5.53 9.63 -11.13
N ALA A 323 -5.97 8.99 -12.23
CA ALA A 323 -5.08 8.46 -13.27
C ALA A 323 -4.37 9.56 -14.13
N ASP A 324 -4.57 10.84 -13.82
CA ASP A 324 -3.95 11.97 -14.51
C ASP A 324 -2.47 12.09 -14.15
N ASN A 325 -1.63 11.65 -15.08
CA ASN A 325 -0.18 11.58 -14.96
C ASN A 325 0.44 12.97 -14.79
N TRP A 326 0.97 13.33 -13.61
CA TRP A 326 2.21 14.14 -13.47
C TRP A 326 3.00 13.83 -12.19
N GLU A 327 4.22 14.38 -12.09
CA GLU A 327 5.28 14.06 -11.12
C GLU A 327 5.78 15.36 -10.45
N ASN A 328 4.88 16.03 -9.72
CA ASN A 328 5.10 17.43 -9.30
C ASN A 328 5.41 17.59 -7.81
N ALA A 329 4.75 16.84 -6.93
CA ALA A 329 4.90 17.05 -5.49
C ALA A 329 6.34 16.81 -5.01
N GLU A 330 6.87 17.70 -4.16
CA GLU A 330 8.28 17.72 -3.78
C GLU A 330 8.43 18.19 -2.32
N ILE A 331 9.24 17.48 -1.53
CA ILE A 331 9.56 17.82 -0.14
C ILE A 331 10.99 18.39 -0.05
N GLU A 332 11.17 19.44 0.74
CA GLU A 332 12.47 20.07 0.97
C GLU A 332 12.68 20.45 2.44
N LEU A 333 13.78 20.01 3.05
CA LEU A 333 14.29 20.54 4.32
C LEU A 333 15.23 21.71 4.05
N THR A 334 15.09 22.81 4.81
CA THR A 334 15.96 23.98 4.72
C THR A 334 16.36 24.55 6.09
N THR A 335 17.51 25.25 6.13
CA THR A 335 17.94 26.00 7.32
C THR A 335 17.08 27.23 7.59
N MET A 336 16.85 27.52 8.88
CA MET A 336 16.03 28.65 9.33
C MET A 336 16.68 30.02 9.04
N GLY A 337 16.38 30.58 7.87
CA GLY A 337 16.55 32.01 7.55
C GLY A 337 17.67 32.37 6.55
N ASP A 338 18.63 31.49 6.27
CA ASP A 338 19.45 31.56 5.05
C ASP A 338 18.96 30.63 3.92
N ASN A 339 17.96 29.77 4.22
CA ASN A 339 17.21 28.95 3.25
C ASN A 339 18.12 28.04 2.42
N ARG A 340 19.12 27.43 3.07
CA ARG A 340 20.00 26.43 2.47
C ARG A 340 19.26 25.10 2.46
N THR A 341 19.21 24.43 1.31
CA THR A 341 18.66 23.07 1.21
C THR A 341 19.54 22.10 2.00
N CYS A 342 18.92 21.29 2.86
CA CYS A 342 19.58 20.22 3.60
C CYS A 342 19.28 18.84 3.01
N GLY A 343 18.07 18.65 2.49
CA GLY A 343 17.67 17.49 1.70
C GLY A 343 16.44 17.84 0.86
N ARG A 344 16.29 17.22 -0.31
CA ARG A 344 15.11 17.39 -1.18
C ARG A 344 14.84 16.11 -1.95
N ASP A 345 13.58 15.68 -2.02
CA ASP A 345 13.17 14.60 -2.91
C ASP A 345 11.74 14.81 -3.41
N ARG A 346 11.39 14.12 -4.50
CA ARG A 346 10.08 14.18 -5.14
C ARG A 346 9.20 13.06 -4.63
N VAL A 347 7.91 13.35 -4.48
CA VAL A 347 6.86 12.38 -4.12
C VAL A 347 6.57 11.54 -5.37
N ASN A 348 7.44 10.56 -5.59
CA ASN A 348 7.55 9.80 -6.81
C ASN A 348 6.51 8.66 -6.83
N ARG A 349 6.09 8.29 -8.05
CA ARG A 349 5.43 7.00 -8.32
C ARG A 349 6.50 5.92 -8.51
N TRP A 350 6.16 4.67 -8.23
CA TRP A 350 6.94 3.54 -8.74
C TRP A 350 6.57 3.28 -10.21
N GLY A 351 7.56 2.92 -11.04
CA GLY A 351 7.34 2.61 -12.46
C GLY A 351 7.34 3.81 -13.42
N THR A 352 6.63 3.70 -14.55
CA THR A 352 6.60 4.75 -15.60
C THR A 352 5.19 4.97 -16.16
N THR A 353 4.18 4.67 -15.37
CA THR A 353 2.77 4.55 -15.78
C THR A 353 1.86 5.34 -14.84
N GLY A 354 0.70 5.76 -15.34
CA GLY A 354 -0.12 6.77 -14.66
C GLY A 354 -0.89 6.30 -13.44
N ALA A 355 -1.20 5.00 -13.41
CA ALA A 355 -2.20 4.42 -12.54
C ALA A 355 -1.58 3.70 -11.31
N ASN A 356 -0.33 4.01 -10.96
CA ASN A 356 0.16 3.69 -9.62
C ASN A 356 -0.31 4.79 -8.66
N LEU A 357 -1.21 4.41 -7.77
CA LEU A 357 -1.98 5.30 -6.92
C LEU A 357 -1.16 5.74 -5.69
N PHE A 358 -0.27 4.88 -5.18
CA PHE A 358 0.57 5.14 -4.01
C PHE A 358 1.91 5.80 -4.38
N ARG A 359 2.36 6.75 -3.55
CA ARG A 359 3.55 7.58 -3.79
C ARG A 359 4.27 7.95 -2.51
N THR A 360 5.60 8.01 -2.56
CA THR A 360 6.43 8.37 -1.40
C THR A 360 7.66 9.20 -1.75
N ALA A 361 8.31 9.76 -0.73
CA ALA A 361 9.65 10.32 -0.77
C ALA A 361 10.34 10.21 0.60
N GLN A 362 11.67 10.26 0.63
CA GLN A 362 12.45 10.40 1.86
C GLN A 362 13.55 11.44 1.68
N ILE A 363 13.71 12.31 2.68
CA ILE A 363 14.85 13.21 2.85
C ILE A 363 15.46 13.05 4.23
N SER A 364 16.74 13.37 4.38
CA SER A 364 17.41 13.44 5.67
C SER A 364 18.31 14.66 5.78
N ALA A 365 18.65 15.05 7.01
CA ALA A 365 19.58 16.13 7.33
C ALA A 365 20.60 15.65 8.37
N ALA A 366 21.57 14.88 7.86
CA ALA A 366 22.67 14.25 8.59
C ALA A 366 23.82 15.22 8.94
N PRO A 367 24.72 14.88 9.89
CA PRO A 367 25.93 15.64 10.17
C PRO A 367 27.00 15.45 9.09
N GLU A 368 27.79 16.49 8.78
CA GLU A 368 29.01 16.35 7.96
C GLU A 368 30.24 16.80 8.76
N TYR A 369 31.23 15.92 8.87
CA TYR A 369 32.38 16.14 9.78
C TYR A 369 33.58 16.84 9.12
N ASP A 370 33.60 17.06 7.80
CA ASP A 370 34.80 17.61 7.12
C ASP A 370 35.06 19.10 7.40
N GLY A 371 34.02 19.87 7.75
CA GLY A 371 34.09 21.30 8.04
C GLY A 371 34.52 22.20 6.86
N GLU A 372 34.66 21.66 5.65
CA GLU A 372 34.99 22.38 4.42
C GLU A 372 33.86 22.29 3.36
N SER A 373 32.77 21.55 3.65
CA SER A 373 31.57 21.39 2.83
C SER A 373 30.84 22.71 2.53
N ARG A 374 29.82 22.64 1.66
CA ARG A 374 28.94 23.76 1.36
C ARG A 374 27.81 23.93 2.36
N ASP A 375 27.49 22.87 3.10
CA ASP A 375 26.19 22.69 3.71
C ASP A 375 26.26 22.78 5.24
N ALA A 376 27.47 22.67 5.81
CA ALA A 376 28.07 23.40 6.95
C ALA A 376 27.09 24.23 7.82
N GLY A 377 26.14 23.55 8.48
CA GLY A 377 25.02 24.22 9.15
C GLY A 377 23.71 23.45 9.21
N CYS A 378 23.45 22.48 8.33
CA CYS A 378 22.19 21.71 8.34
C CYS A 378 21.99 20.84 9.60
N TRP A 379 23.07 20.51 10.30
CA TRP A 379 23.08 19.86 11.62
C TRP A 379 23.40 20.84 12.77
N GLU A 380 24.02 22.00 12.49
CA GLU A 380 24.27 23.06 13.49
C GLU A 380 23.02 23.88 13.85
N ASN A 381 21.89 23.69 13.16
CA ASN A 381 20.63 24.39 13.45
C ASN A 381 19.75 23.57 14.38
N ASP A 382 19.36 24.18 15.51
CA ASP A 382 18.40 23.65 16.50
C ASP A 382 16.96 23.49 15.94
N GLU A 383 16.68 24.02 14.74
CA GLU A 383 15.38 24.00 14.06
C GLU A 383 15.58 24.11 12.53
N LEU A 384 14.87 23.27 11.76
CA LEU A 384 14.80 23.31 10.31
C LEU A 384 13.37 23.66 9.83
N LEU A 385 13.27 24.11 8.59
CA LEU A 385 12.01 24.37 7.90
C LEU A 385 11.79 23.31 6.82
N LEU A 386 10.82 22.43 7.04
CA LEU A 386 10.26 21.55 6.03
C LEU A 386 9.27 22.34 5.16
N ALA A 387 9.45 22.26 3.85
CA ALA A 387 8.51 22.77 2.85
C ALA A 387 7.98 21.61 2.01
N ILE A 388 6.68 21.61 1.74
CA ILE A 388 6.00 20.64 0.86
C ILE A 388 5.38 21.44 -0.28
N HIS A 389 5.81 21.17 -1.51
CA HIS A 389 5.32 21.84 -2.72
C HIS A 389 4.34 20.91 -3.46
N SER A 390 3.11 21.35 -3.72
CA SER A 390 2.09 20.50 -4.40
C SER A 390 2.28 20.45 -5.93
N GLY A 391 2.52 21.61 -6.57
CA GLY A 391 2.90 21.74 -7.99
C GLY A 391 4.42 21.70 -8.25
N GLY A 392 5.20 21.28 -7.25
CA GLY A 392 6.67 21.29 -7.27
C GLY A 392 7.27 22.67 -7.04
N ARG A 393 8.54 22.69 -6.62
CA ARG A 393 9.25 23.88 -6.09
C ARG A 393 9.34 25.10 -7.00
N PHE A 394 9.08 24.93 -8.30
CA PHE A 394 9.06 26.01 -9.28
C PHE A 394 7.70 26.17 -10.00
N GLY A 395 6.65 25.48 -9.55
CA GLY A 395 5.35 25.40 -10.25
C GLY A 395 5.51 24.72 -11.62
N GLU A 396 6.16 23.55 -11.64
CA GLU A 396 6.54 22.86 -12.88
C GLU A 396 5.43 21.97 -13.45
N GLY A 397 4.39 21.69 -12.67
CA GLY A 397 3.13 21.09 -13.11
C GLY A 397 1.97 21.40 -12.16
N ASP A 398 0.82 20.80 -12.45
CA ASP A 398 -0.44 21.08 -11.74
C ASP A 398 -0.43 20.62 -10.26
N GLU A 399 -1.19 21.33 -9.44
CA GLU A 399 -1.27 21.18 -7.97
C GLU A 399 -2.27 20.08 -7.56
N ILE A 400 -1.84 19.10 -6.77
CA ILE A 400 -2.68 17.99 -6.26
C ILE A 400 -3.54 18.39 -5.05
N LEU A 401 -4.30 19.49 -5.16
CA LEU A 401 -4.95 20.10 -4.00
C LEU A 401 -6.06 19.24 -3.37
N GLY A 402 -6.09 19.20 -2.04
CA GLY A 402 -7.09 18.49 -1.23
C GLY A 402 -6.81 17.00 -1.00
N GLN A 403 -5.85 16.41 -1.72
CA GLN A 403 -5.36 15.06 -1.46
C GLN A 403 -4.69 14.99 -0.07
N PRO A 404 -4.89 13.93 0.74
CA PRO A 404 -4.26 13.77 2.05
C PRO A 404 -2.86 13.14 1.95
N PHE A 405 -2.01 13.38 2.94
CA PHE A 405 -0.69 12.76 3.07
C PHE A 405 -0.32 12.47 4.52
N GLU A 406 0.50 11.44 4.72
CA GLU A 406 1.19 11.10 5.96
C GLU A 406 2.61 11.68 5.91
N LEU A 407 3.09 12.20 7.04
CA LEU A 407 4.50 12.50 7.31
C LEU A 407 4.99 11.65 8.48
N ILE A 408 6.21 11.13 8.36
CA ILE A 408 6.97 10.58 9.50
C ILE A 408 8.20 11.47 9.74
N ILE A 409 8.37 11.94 10.97
CA ILE A 409 9.48 12.80 11.39
C ILE A 409 10.26 12.05 12.48
N GLU A 410 11.53 11.75 12.23
CA GLU A 410 12.37 10.99 13.18
C GLU A 410 13.73 11.64 13.40
N GLU A 411 14.30 11.50 14.61
CA GLU A 411 15.62 12.03 14.96
C GLU A 411 16.58 10.93 15.43
N GLU A 412 17.36 10.42 14.48
CA GLU A 412 18.38 9.42 14.78
C GLU A 412 19.58 10.06 15.50
N PRO A 413 19.99 9.55 16.68
CA PRO A 413 21.18 10.02 17.39
C PRO A 413 22.47 9.74 16.60
N ASP A 414 23.50 10.57 16.75
CA ASP A 414 24.79 10.32 16.09
C ASP A 414 25.50 9.09 16.71
N PRO A 415 25.87 8.05 15.93
CA PRO A 415 26.64 6.93 16.44
C PRO A 415 28.06 7.36 16.82
N THR A 416 28.61 6.77 17.87
CA THR A 416 29.89 7.21 18.46
C THR A 416 31.11 6.95 17.58
N ASN A 417 30.96 6.17 16.51
CA ASN A 417 31.92 5.96 15.43
C ASN A 417 31.58 6.72 14.11
N GLY A 418 30.53 7.54 14.07
CA GLY A 418 30.02 8.23 12.87
C GLY A 418 31.07 9.08 12.14
N GLU A 419 31.88 9.88 12.86
CA GLU A 419 32.99 10.65 12.27
C GLU A 419 33.95 9.75 11.48
N ALA A 420 34.32 8.60 12.04
CA ALA A 420 35.22 7.65 11.40
C ALA A 420 34.56 6.97 10.19
N TYR A 421 33.28 6.63 10.30
CA TYR A 421 32.50 5.97 9.26
C TYR A 421 32.27 6.88 8.03
N TYR A 422 31.94 8.16 8.27
CA TYR A 422 31.85 9.19 7.23
C TYR A 422 33.21 9.47 6.56
N LEU A 423 34.29 9.59 7.34
CA LEU A 423 35.62 9.86 6.79
C LEU A 423 36.16 8.68 5.95
N ASP A 424 35.77 7.44 6.27
CA ASP A 424 36.12 6.27 5.46
C ASP A 424 35.33 6.26 4.14
N TYR A 425 34.01 6.50 4.18
CA TYR A 425 33.19 6.71 2.98
C TYR A 425 33.72 7.83 2.07
N GLN A 426 34.24 8.92 2.63
CA GLN A 426 34.81 10.04 1.86
C GLN A 426 36.18 9.75 1.22
N ASP A 427 36.94 8.75 1.68
CA ASP A 427 38.21 8.31 1.05
C ASP A 427 38.01 7.10 0.11
N GLN A 428 37.09 6.18 0.44
CA GLN A 428 36.89 4.92 -0.26
C GLN A 428 35.67 4.90 -1.20
N GLY A 429 34.58 5.63 -0.88
CA GLY A 429 33.29 5.60 -1.57
C GLY A 429 32.33 4.53 -1.02
N LEU A 430 31.36 4.11 -1.84
CA LEU A 430 30.52 2.94 -1.57
C LEU A 430 31.39 1.66 -1.62
N PRO A 431 31.20 0.68 -0.72
CA PRO A 431 31.93 -0.59 -0.76
C PRO A 431 31.43 -1.59 -1.82
N TRP A 432 30.50 -1.19 -2.70
CA TRP A 432 30.02 -1.94 -3.86
C TRP A 432 29.97 -1.06 -5.13
N GLU A 433 30.21 -1.65 -6.29
CA GLU A 433 29.87 -1.04 -7.59
C GLU A 433 28.43 -1.42 -7.99
N ALA A 434 27.82 -0.67 -8.90
CA ALA A 434 26.45 -0.92 -9.36
C ALA A 434 26.27 -2.27 -10.09
N ASP A 435 27.36 -2.86 -10.59
CA ASP A 435 27.41 -4.19 -11.19
C ASP A 435 27.55 -5.33 -10.14
N ASP A 436 27.88 -5.04 -8.88
CA ASP A 436 27.94 -6.04 -7.79
C ASP A 436 26.54 -6.37 -7.22
N LEU A 437 25.60 -5.43 -7.36
CA LEU A 437 24.19 -5.60 -6.95
C LEU A 437 23.47 -6.51 -7.94
N GLN A 438 23.42 -7.82 -7.64
CA GLN A 438 22.80 -8.86 -8.47
C GLN A 438 21.84 -9.72 -7.64
N TRP A 439 20.83 -10.29 -8.31
CA TRP A 439 19.87 -11.21 -7.70
C TRP A 439 20.55 -12.46 -7.14
N GLN A 440 20.27 -12.80 -5.89
CA GLN A 440 20.67 -14.05 -5.24
C GLN A 440 19.50 -15.04 -5.28
N ASP A 441 19.74 -16.30 -5.65
CA ASP A 441 18.70 -17.34 -5.68
C ASP A 441 18.17 -17.63 -4.26
N MET A 442 17.03 -17.04 -3.91
CA MET A 442 16.34 -17.30 -2.65
C MET A 442 15.85 -18.76 -2.60
N PRO A 443 15.93 -19.44 -1.43
CA PRO A 443 15.12 -20.63 -1.18
C PRO A 443 13.64 -20.30 -1.44
N ARG A 444 12.89 -21.29 -1.92
CA ARG A 444 11.44 -21.21 -2.03
C ARG A 444 10.89 -22.53 -1.56
N ASP A 445 10.06 -22.53 -0.54
CA ASP A 445 9.26 -23.71 -0.32
C ASP A 445 8.16 -23.73 -1.40
N ARG A 446 8.02 -24.88 -2.05
CA ARG A 446 7.04 -25.10 -3.11
C ARG A 446 5.84 -25.89 -2.60
N ASP A 447 6.05 -26.60 -1.50
CA ASP A 447 5.10 -27.46 -0.83
C ASP A 447 4.48 -26.74 0.41
N ASN A 448 4.88 -25.48 0.71
CA ASN A 448 4.20 -24.62 1.67
C ASN A 448 2.85 -24.13 1.13
N ASP A 449 1.89 -24.06 2.05
CA ASP A 449 0.47 -23.72 1.87
C ASP A 449 0.01 -22.64 2.87
N GLU A 450 0.93 -21.79 3.31
CA GLU A 450 0.67 -20.71 4.26
C GLU A 450 0.14 -19.45 3.56
N GLU A 451 -1.08 -19.07 3.91
CA GLU A 451 -1.76 -17.89 3.37
C GLU A 451 -1.44 -16.63 4.20
N ILE A 452 -1.32 -15.49 3.54
CA ILE A 452 -1.16 -14.19 4.21
C ILE A 452 -2.12 -13.14 3.65
N ILE A 453 -2.83 -12.44 4.55
CA ILE A 453 -3.64 -11.27 4.20
C ILE A 453 -2.76 -10.03 4.28
N ALA A 454 -2.60 -9.31 3.17
CA ALA A 454 -1.78 -8.12 3.09
C ALA A 454 -2.34 -6.95 3.93
N GLY A 455 -1.45 -6.11 4.47
CA GLY A 455 -1.82 -4.75 4.84
C GLY A 455 -2.12 -3.91 3.59
N ASN A 456 -2.84 -2.80 3.75
CA ASN A 456 -3.12 -1.86 2.64
C ASN A 456 -2.48 -0.48 2.83
N SER A 457 -1.89 -0.21 3.99
CA SER A 457 -1.11 0.99 4.30
C SER A 457 0.23 0.64 4.94
N LEU A 458 1.13 1.61 5.03
CA LEU A 458 2.44 1.45 5.70
C LEU A 458 2.33 1.43 7.24
N ASN A 459 1.11 1.34 7.78
CA ASN A 459 0.82 1.31 9.23
C ASN A 459 0.13 0.01 9.68
N ASN A 460 -0.45 -0.76 8.74
CA ASN A 460 -1.00 -2.09 8.98
C ASN A 460 -0.29 -3.19 8.17
N ALA A 461 0.96 -2.92 7.75
CA ALA A 461 1.76 -3.82 6.93
C ALA A 461 1.96 -5.20 7.59
N ALA A 462 1.57 -6.25 6.87
CA ALA A 462 1.67 -7.63 7.33
C ALA A 462 3.14 -8.08 7.44
N GLU A 463 3.50 -8.76 8.53
CA GLU A 463 4.88 -9.19 8.80
C GLU A 463 5.23 -10.47 8.01
N LEU A 464 6.42 -10.51 7.39
CA LEU A 464 6.96 -11.65 6.66
C LEU A 464 8.16 -12.23 7.42
N GLU A 465 8.19 -13.54 7.69
CA GLU A 465 9.41 -14.18 8.17
C GLU A 465 10.45 -14.30 7.01
N PRO A 466 11.71 -13.84 7.20
CA PRO A 466 12.72 -13.88 6.14
C PRO A 466 13.01 -15.30 5.62
N GLY A 467 12.83 -15.49 4.32
CA GLY A 467 13.06 -16.75 3.61
C GLY A 467 11.82 -17.63 3.44
N GLU A 468 10.66 -17.25 3.99
CA GLU A 468 9.40 -17.99 3.83
C GLU A 468 8.62 -17.57 2.58
N THR A 469 7.79 -18.49 2.08
CA THR A 469 6.99 -18.32 0.86
C THR A 469 5.52 -18.44 1.22
N TYR A 470 4.77 -17.34 1.03
CA TYR A 470 3.34 -17.25 1.31
C TYR A 470 2.53 -17.24 0.01
N ASP A 471 1.39 -17.94 -0.01
CA ASP A 471 0.35 -17.81 -1.04
C ASP A 471 -0.59 -16.65 -0.67
N THR A 472 -1.03 -15.88 -1.66
CA THR A 472 -2.00 -14.77 -1.49
C THR A 472 -2.60 -14.36 -2.85
N ASP A 473 -3.44 -13.34 -2.89
CA ASP A 473 -3.95 -12.75 -4.14
C ASP A 473 -3.95 -11.22 -4.14
N ILE A 474 -4.11 -10.61 -5.31
CA ILE A 474 -4.29 -9.16 -5.46
C ILE A 474 -5.36 -8.84 -6.52
N LEU A 475 -6.13 -7.77 -6.31
CA LEU A 475 -7.13 -7.25 -7.24
C LEU A 475 -6.58 -6.11 -8.12
N PRO A 476 -7.10 -5.89 -9.35
CA PRO A 476 -6.76 -4.71 -10.15
C PRO A 476 -7.11 -3.41 -9.41
N GLY A 477 -6.14 -2.51 -9.23
CA GLY A 477 -6.29 -1.26 -8.47
C GLY A 477 -5.79 -1.34 -7.03
N GLU A 478 -5.56 -2.53 -6.49
CA GLU A 478 -5.12 -2.73 -5.11
C GLU A 478 -3.63 -2.40 -4.90
N VAL A 479 -3.31 -1.94 -3.69
CA VAL A 479 -1.95 -1.77 -3.16
C VAL A 479 -1.84 -2.61 -1.89
N GLN A 480 -0.86 -3.52 -1.87
CA GLN A 480 -0.63 -4.49 -0.82
C GLN A 480 0.73 -4.30 -0.18
N VAL A 481 0.72 -4.18 1.14
CA VAL A 481 1.85 -3.74 1.95
C VAL A 481 2.22 -4.80 2.98
N TYR A 482 3.49 -5.17 2.94
CA TYR A 482 4.12 -6.11 3.86
C TYR A 482 5.34 -5.45 4.48
N ARG A 483 5.83 -5.96 5.61
CA ARG A 483 7.09 -5.55 6.25
C ARG A 483 7.98 -6.75 6.54
N VAL A 484 9.28 -6.55 6.34
CA VAL A 484 10.33 -7.53 6.62
C VAL A 484 11.46 -6.82 7.39
N ALA A 485 11.87 -7.40 8.51
CA ALA A 485 12.93 -6.84 9.33
C ALA A 485 14.30 -7.05 8.65
N ALA A 486 15.15 -6.03 8.64
CA ALA A 486 16.48 -6.10 8.05
C ALA A 486 17.55 -5.45 8.96
N ASP A 487 18.63 -6.19 9.19
CA ASP A 487 19.75 -5.78 10.02
C ASP A 487 20.78 -4.95 9.24
N TRP A 488 21.73 -4.36 9.96
CA TRP A 488 22.86 -3.65 9.32
C TRP A 488 23.63 -4.56 8.35
N HIS A 489 24.09 -3.98 7.23
CA HIS A 489 24.85 -4.63 6.16
C HIS A 489 24.09 -5.67 5.33
N GLN A 490 22.83 -5.93 5.65
CA GLN A 490 22.00 -6.83 4.87
C GLN A 490 21.41 -6.17 3.62
N GLN A 491 21.19 -6.94 2.58
CA GLN A 491 20.37 -6.60 1.42
C GLN A 491 19.03 -7.34 1.53
N ILE A 492 17.92 -6.63 1.43
CA ILE A 492 16.59 -7.23 1.32
C ILE A 492 16.35 -7.59 -0.14
N GLN A 493 15.82 -8.78 -0.41
CA GLN A 493 15.26 -9.18 -1.70
C GLN A 493 13.78 -9.55 -1.56
N ALA A 494 13.03 -9.38 -2.63
CA ALA A 494 11.63 -9.81 -2.74
C ALA A 494 11.34 -10.39 -4.14
N GLU A 495 10.63 -11.52 -4.18
CA GLU A 495 10.06 -12.11 -5.39
C GLU A 495 8.54 -12.16 -5.27
N ALA A 496 7.83 -11.67 -6.29
CA ALA A 496 6.41 -11.91 -6.49
C ALA A 496 6.22 -12.81 -7.72
N PHE A 497 5.77 -14.04 -7.50
CA PHE A 497 5.57 -15.07 -8.52
C PHE A 497 4.08 -15.28 -8.81
N PHE A 498 3.63 -14.82 -9.98
CA PHE A 498 2.30 -15.10 -10.52
C PHE A 498 2.38 -16.37 -11.39
N PRO A 499 1.56 -17.41 -11.13
CA PRO A 499 1.57 -18.64 -11.92
C PRO A 499 1.06 -18.43 -13.37
N GLU A 500 1.10 -19.49 -14.18
CA GLU A 500 0.40 -19.50 -15.48
C GLU A 500 -1.12 -19.33 -15.21
N PRO A 501 -1.79 -18.33 -15.79
CA PRO A 501 -3.18 -18.04 -15.45
C PRO A 501 -4.14 -19.10 -16.00
N ASP A 502 -5.01 -19.61 -15.13
CA ASP A 502 -6.16 -20.44 -15.54
C ASP A 502 -7.18 -19.64 -16.37
N SER A 503 -8.23 -20.32 -16.86
CA SER A 503 -9.15 -19.76 -17.87
C SER A 503 -9.72 -18.39 -17.50
N ALA A 504 -10.26 -18.22 -16.28
CA ALA A 504 -10.93 -16.97 -15.89
C ALA A 504 -9.97 -15.75 -15.84
N PRO A 505 -8.78 -15.80 -15.20
CA PRO A 505 -7.79 -14.73 -15.34
C PRO A 505 -7.27 -14.57 -16.78
N SER A 506 -7.01 -15.66 -17.52
CA SER A 506 -6.41 -15.57 -18.87
C SER A 506 -7.28 -14.85 -19.91
N GLU A 507 -8.60 -14.88 -19.75
CA GLU A 507 -9.55 -14.16 -20.60
C GLU A 507 -9.64 -12.67 -20.20
N ASN A 508 -9.69 -12.38 -18.89
CA ASN A 508 -9.84 -11.03 -18.32
C ASN A 508 -8.56 -10.18 -18.28
N ILE A 509 -7.36 -10.78 -18.21
CA ILE A 509 -6.07 -10.08 -18.37
C ILE A 509 -6.03 -9.47 -19.77
N GLN A 510 -6.44 -8.21 -19.97
CA GLN A 510 -6.35 -7.57 -21.28
C GLN A 510 -4.86 -7.41 -21.66
N SER A 511 -4.46 -7.90 -22.84
CA SER A 511 -3.07 -8.23 -23.19
C SER A 511 -2.06 -7.06 -23.26
N ASN A 512 -2.42 -5.87 -22.79
CA ASN A 512 -1.56 -4.68 -22.73
C ASN A 512 -1.74 -3.81 -21.48
N SER A 513 -2.79 -3.98 -20.66
CA SER A 513 -3.11 -3.09 -19.52
C SER A 513 -2.57 -3.58 -18.19
N THR A 514 -3.05 -4.73 -17.68
CA THR A 514 -2.75 -5.27 -16.34
C THR A 514 -1.25 -5.26 -16.09
N GLN A 515 -0.82 -4.43 -15.14
CA GLN A 515 0.58 -4.26 -14.76
C GLN A 515 0.69 -4.40 -13.25
N ILE A 516 1.44 -5.40 -12.81
CA ILE A 516 1.85 -5.50 -11.42
C ILE A 516 3.16 -4.72 -11.27
N HIS A 517 3.33 -4.03 -10.14
CA HIS A 517 4.58 -3.45 -9.67
C HIS A 517 4.99 -4.11 -8.35
N LEU A 518 6.30 -4.12 -8.12
CA LEU A 518 6.93 -4.50 -6.87
C LEU A 518 7.98 -3.43 -6.56
N ASP A 519 8.01 -2.93 -5.32
CA ASP A 519 9.10 -2.10 -4.81
C ASP A 519 9.36 -2.40 -3.32
N ILE A 520 10.48 -1.91 -2.78
CA ILE A 520 10.83 -2.05 -1.36
C ILE A 520 11.16 -0.66 -0.80
N LEU A 521 10.50 -0.25 0.28
CA LEU A 521 10.68 1.06 0.93
C LEU A 521 11.48 0.92 2.22
N SER A 522 12.18 1.98 2.60
CA SER A 522 12.83 2.14 3.90
C SER A 522 11.79 2.34 5.03
N PRO A 523 12.21 2.23 6.31
CA PRO A 523 11.42 2.64 7.47
C PRO A 523 10.80 4.05 7.33
N TYR A 524 11.51 4.97 6.69
CA TYR A 524 11.09 6.36 6.44
C TYR A 524 10.48 6.58 5.04
N ARG A 525 9.80 5.54 4.53
CA ARG A 525 8.98 5.50 3.31
C ARG A 525 9.70 5.71 1.96
N GLY A 526 11.01 5.96 1.93
CA GLY A 526 11.77 6.17 0.69
C GLY A 526 12.05 4.87 -0.07
N SER A 527 11.90 4.86 -1.40
CA SER A 527 12.20 3.66 -2.23
C SER A 527 13.67 3.26 -2.09
N ALA A 528 13.91 2.11 -1.47
CA ALA A 528 15.24 1.61 -1.12
C ALA A 528 15.94 0.89 -2.28
N THR A 529 15.26 0.69 -3.41
CA THR A 529 15.72 -0.16 -4.53
C THR A 529 16.50 0.63 -5.61
N PRO A 530 17.43 0.00 -6.35
CA PRO A 530 18.23 0.71 -7.35
C PRO A 530 17.42 1.22 -8.55
N SER A 531 17.73 2.45 -8.97
CA SER A 531 17.08 3.08 -10.12
C SER A 531 17.39 2.37 -11.43
N ARG A 532 16.41 2.25 -12.33
CA ARG A 532 16.51 1.51 -13.62
C ARG A 532 17.58 2.01 -14.60
N ASN A 533 18.32 3.08 -14.27
CA ASN A 533 19.43 3.61 -15.05
C ASN A 533 20.83 3.25 -14.48
N SER A 534 20.94 2.64 -13.30
CA SER A 534 22.23 2.44 -12.61
C SER A 534 22.95 1.12 -12.94
N SER A 535 22.23 0.02 -13.17
CA SER A 535 22.80 -1.34 -13.20
C SER A 535 22.31 -2.22 -14.35
N GLY A 536 22.71 -3.50 -14.33
CA GLY A 536 22.48 -4.52 -15.37
C GLY A 536 21.03 -4.96 -15.61
N SER A 537 20.88 -6.02 -16.42
CA SER A 537 19.58 -6.49 -16.93
C SER A 537 18.59 -6.88 -15.86
N ASP A 538 19.08 -7.37 -14.72
CA ASP A 538 18.27 -8.14 -13.78
C ASP A 538 17.61 -7.21 -12.71
N ILE A 539 17.94 -5.92 -12.75
CA ILE A 539 17.23 -4.85 -12.00
C ILE A 539 15.95 -4.41 -12.76
N ALA A 540 15.76 -4.82 -14.02
CA ALA A 540 14.75 -4.23 -14.90
C ALA A 540 13.29 -4.47 -14.49
N ASP A 541 13.02 -5.49 -13.67
CA ASP A 541 11.70 -6.12 -13.52
C ASP A 541 10.97 -5.72 -12.23
N ALA A 542 11.05 -4.41 -11.92
CA ALA A 542 10.19 -3.72 -10.93
C ALA A 542 8.69 -3.87 -11.20
N ARG A 543 8.33 -4.28 -12.41
CA ARG A 543 6.97 -4.39 -12.90
C ARG A 543 6.95 -5.26 -14.13
N SER A 544 5.88 -6.01 -14.29
CA SER A 544 5.58 -6.75 -15.53
C SER A 544 4.15 -6.49 -15.95
N ARG A 545 3.84 -6.83 -17.21
CA ARG A 545 2.47 -7.21 -17.55
C ARG A 545 2.31 -8.67 -17.17
N LEU A 546 1.16 -9.05 -16.62
CA LEU A 546 0.81 -10.46 -16.55
C LEU A 546 0.67 -10.97 -17.99
N ASP A 547 1.39 -12.04 -18.33
CA ASP A 547 1.14 -12.75 -19.58
C ASP A 547 -0.18 -13.55 -19.45
N ARG A 548 -0.77 -13.94 -20.58
CA ARG A 548 -2.00 -14.73 -20.64
C ARG A 548 -1.75 -16.24 -20.71
N THR A 549 -0.49 -16.64 -20.84
CA THR A 549 -0.08 -17.98 -21.27
C THR A 549 1.25 -18.46 -20.70
N ASP A 550 1.98 -17.62 -19.97
CA ASP A 550 3.23 -17.93 -19.29
C ASP A 550 3.18 -17.36 -17.87
N ALA A 551 3.82 -18.02 -16.89
CA ALA A 551 3.96 -17.49 -15.54
C ALA A 551 4.78 -16.19 -15.53
N THR A 552 4.46 -15.26 -14.62
CA THR A 552 5.09 -13.94 -14.52
C THR A 552 5.80 -13.78 -13.18
N THR A 553 7.04 -13.29 -13.18
CA THR A 553 7.84 -13.09 -11.96
C THR A 553 8.36 -11.67 -11.91
N LEU A 554 8.24 -11.02 -10.75
CA LEU A 554 8.85 -9.74 -10.45
C LEU A 554 9.95 -9.95 -9.42
N HIS A 555 11.09 -9.29 -9.61
CA HIS A 555 12.24 -9.34 -8.72
C HIS A 555 12.61 -7.94 -8.26
N ARG A 556 12.81 -7.76 -6.96
CA ARG A 556 13.30 -6.51 -6.36
C ARG A 556 14.30 -6.79 -5.27
N PHE A 557 15.22 -5.85 -5.10
CA PHE A 557 16.17 -5.86 -4.00
C PHE A 557 16.58 -4.43 -3.65
N THR A 558 17.00 -4.21 -2.42
CA THR A 558 17.46 -2.90 -1.96
C THR A 558 18.95 -2.68 -2.25
N HIS A 559 19.40 -1.44 -2.07
CA HIS A 559 20.79 -1.23 -1.64
C HIS A 559 20.99 -1.87 -0.25
N PRO A 560 22.16 -2.40 0.09
CA PRO A 560 22.40 -2.94 1.42
C PRO A 560 22.30 -1.85 2.50
N VAL A 561 21.75 -2.22 3.66
CA VAL A 561 21.49 -1.33 4.79
C VAL A 561 22.81 -0.80 5.35
N TRP A 562 23.14 0.45 5.05
CA TRP A 562 24.46 1.01 5.37
C TRP A 562 24.36 2.48 5.76
N TRP A 563 24.90 2.84 6.93
CA TRP A 563 24.70 4.17 7.51
C TRP A 563 25.13 5.33 6.59
N PRO A 564 26.30 5.30 5.91
CA PRO A 564 26.73 6.36 5.00
C PRO A 564 25.91 6.51 3.72
N ASN A 565 24.94 5.62 3.42
CA ASN A 565 24.02 5.78 2.30
C ASN A 565 23.31 7.15 2.31
N ARG A 566 23.11 7.74 3.51
CA ARG A 566 22.55 9.09 3.71
C ARG A 566 23.35 10.21 3.03
N TYR A 567 24.64 9.99 2.74
CA TYR A 567 25.52 10.94 2.04
C TYR A 567 25.64 10.66 0.53
N SER A 568 25.05 9.56 0.04
CA SER A 568 25.08 9.18 -1.36
C SER A 568 23.98 9.91 -2.12
N THR A 569 24.29 11.12 -2.60
CA THR A 569 23.34 12.07 -3.17
C THR A 569 23.69 12.53 -4.58
N SER A 570 22.66 12.79 -5.39
CA SER A 570 22.78 13.20 -6.79
C SER A 570 21.72 14.24 -7.13
N GLY A 571 22.14 15.39 -7.65
CA GLY A 571 21.26 16.54 -7.88
C GLY A 571 20.71 17.24 -6.61
N GLY A 572 20.81 16.59 -5.44
CA GLY A 572 20.21 16.99 -4.17
C GLY A 572 19.27 15.94 -3.56
N ASN A 573 19.00 14.86 -4.29
CA ASN A 573 18.17 13.73 -3.87
C ASN A 573 19.05 12.62 -3.27
N SER A 574 18.50 11.84 -2.34
CA SER A 574 19.12 10.64 -1.78
C SER A 574 19.04 9.52 -2.81
N GLU A 575 20.18 8.99 -3.29
CA GLU A 575 20.18 7.86 -4.23
C GLU A 575 20.01 6.50 -3.51
N HIS A 576 20.24 6.46 -2.20
CA HIS A 576 20.29 5.22 -1.42
C HIS A 576 19.48 5.36 -0.10
N PRO A 577 18.14 5.20 -0.10
CA PRO A 577 17.33 5.38 1.12
C PRO A 577 17.49 4.30 2.21
N ALA A 578 18.21 3.21 1.95
CA ALA A 578 18.50 2.15 2.92
C ALA A 578 19.57 2.57 3.97
N THR A 579 19.18 3.45 4.90
CA THR A 579 20.10 4.20 5.77
C THR A 579 20.13 3.75 7.23
N VAL A 580 19.18 2.90 7.66
CA VAL A 580 18.98 2.41 9.04
C VAL A 580 18.49 0.97 9.03
N ALA A 581 18.85 0.17 10.04
CA ALA A 581 18.24 -1.14 10.29
C ALA A 581 16.80 -1.00 10.84
N GLY A 582 15.97 -2.03 10.64
CA GLY A 582 14.56 -2.05 11.04
C GLY A 582 13.64 -2.61 9.95
N ASP A 583 12.36 -2.24 9.99
CA ASP A 583 11.32 -2.77 9.10
C ASP A 583 11.32 -2.10 7.72
N TYR A 584 11.63 -2.87 6.69
CA TYR A 584 11.53 -2.47 5.28
C TYR A 584 10.20 -2.95 4.70
N TYR A 585 9.53 -2.07 3.96
CA TYR A 585 8.19 -2.35 3.45
C TYR A 585 8.24 -2.90 2.02
N VAL A 586 7.86 -4.15 1.83
CA VAL A 586 7.67 -4.75 0.50
C VAL A 586 6.27 -4.37 0.02
N VAL A 587 6.16 -3.71 -1.13
CA VAL A 587 4.87 -3.28 -1.66
C VAL A 587 4.62 -3.87 -3.03
N VAL A 588 3.49 -4.57 -3.17
CA VAL A 588 2.95 -5.07 -4.43
C VAL A 588 1.77 -4.17 -4.82
N SER A 589 1.65 -3.78 -6.09
CA SER A 589 0.44 -3.09 -6.55
C SER A 589 0.03 -3.49 -7.95
N ALA A 590 -1.27 -3.57 -8.20
CA ALA A 590 -1.82 -3.82 -9.53
C ALA A 590 -2.39 -2.53 -10.11
N GLU A 591 -1.94 -2.10 -11.29
CA GLU A 591 -2.61 -1.01 -12.01
C GLU A 591 -4.09 -1.39 -12.27
N PRO A 592 -5.05 -0.50 -11.98
CA PRO A 592 -6.44 -0.73 -12.31
C PRO A 592 -6.60 -0.97 -13.81
N ILE A 593 -7.46 -1.92 -14.13
CA ILE A 593 -7.99 -2.15 -15.48
C ILE A 593 -9.14 -1.14 -15.68
N ASP A 594 -9.78 -1.09 -16.86
CA ASP A 594 -11.03 -0.32 -17.02
C ASP A 594 -12.02 -0.67 -15.88
N ASP A 595 -12.66 0.35 -15.30
CA ASP A 595 -13.37 0.40 -13.99
C ASP A 595 -14.42 -0.72 -13.71
N ASN A 596 -14.70 -1.58 -14.69
CA ASN A 596 -15.71 -2.63 -14.70
C ASN A 596 -15.14 -4.06 -14.51
N VAL A 597 -13.84 -4.22 -14.23
CA VAL A 597 -13.15 -5.53 -14.29
C VAL A 597 -12.28 -5.80 -13.05
N SER A 598 -12.88 -6.42 -12.02
CA SER A 598 -12.18 -7.00 -10.87
C SER A 598 -12.12 -8.53 -10.95
N TYR A 599 -10.99 -9.13 -10.57
CA TYR A 599 -10.78 -10.58 -10.46
C TYR A 599 -9.54 -10.86 -9.58
N SER A 600 -9.56 -11.93 -8.77
CA SER A 600 -8.37 -12.35 -8.01
C SER A 600 -7.23 -12.76 -8.95
N MET A 601 -6.05 -12.20 -8.71
CA MET A 601 -4.78 -12.61 -9.32
C MET A 601 -3.92 -13.26 -8.24
N PRO A 602 -3.97 -14.60 -8.08
CA PRO A 602 -3.17 -15.29 -7.08
C PRO A 602 -1.68 -15.17 -7.39
N TYR A 603 -0.85 -15.03 -6.36
CA TYR A 603 0.61 -15.00 -6.46
C TYR A 603 1.27 -15.50 -5.18
N ARG A 604 2.54 -15.91 -5.32
CA ARG A 604 3.41 -16.22 -4.19
C ARG A 604 4.34 -15.07 -3.90
N LEU A 605 4.41 -14.65 -2.65
CA LEU A 605 5.39 -13.69 -2.16
C LEU A 605 6.51 -14.43 -1.43
N THR A 606 7.74 -13.95 -1.56
CA THR A 606 8.88 -14.39 -0.76
C THR A 606 9.78 -13.19 -0.55
N ALA A 607 10.17 -12.91 0.68
CA ALA A 607 11.14 -11.87 1.03
C ALA A 607 12.23 -12.48 1.90
N ASP A 608 13.49 -12.13 1.67
CA ASP A 608 14.65 -12.73 2.34
C ASP A 608 15.79 -11.70 2.47
N THR A 609 16.66 -11.87 3.46
CA THR A 609 17.68 -10.88 3.85
C THR A 609 19.08 -11.48 3.88
N PHE A 610 20.02 -10.85 3.17
CA PHE A 610 21.34 -11.41 2.88
C PHE A 610 22.45 -10.49 3.36
N ASP A 611 23.34 -10.98 4.24
CA ASP A 611 24.57 -10.28 4.65
C ASP A 611 25.43 -9.94 3.41
N PHE A 612 25.52 -8.65 3.07
CA PHE A 612 26.13 -8.18 1.81
C PHE A 612 27.49 -7.51 2.02
N ILE A 613 27.70 -6.82 3.16
CA ILE A 613 28.93 -6.06 3.48
C ILE A 613 29.61 -6.65 4.72
N ASP A 614 30.94 -6.79 4.69
CA ASP A 614 31.78 -7.04 5.88
C ASP A 614 32.35 -5.70 6.38
N ALA A 615 31.65 -5.04 7.32
CA ALA A 615 32.01 -3.74 7.89
C ALA A 615 31.70 -3.66 9.40
N GLU A 616 32.22 -2.63 10.09
CA GLU A 616 31.80 -2.34 11.47
C GLU A 616 30.39 -1.75 11.49
N VAL A 617 29.56 -2.03 12.50
CA VAL A 617 28.20 -1.44 12.63
C VAL A 617 28.26 -0.08 13.35
N PRO A 618 27.24 0.79 13.21
CA PRO A 618 27.12 2.01 14.00
C PRO A 618 27.01 1.73 15.52
N ASP A 619 27.86 2.38 16.33
CA ASP A 619 27.94 2.18 17.80
C ASP A 619 27.19 3.30 18.53
N TYR A 620 25.87 3.17 18.65
CA TYR A 620 25.01 4.12 19.36
C TYR A 620 25.20 4.02 20.88
N SER A 621 25.24 5.17 21.57
CA SER A 621 25.45 5.18 23.02
C SER A 621 24.25 4.60 23.79
N ALA A 622 24.49 3.93 24.91
CA ALA A 622 23.44 3.31 25.72
C ALA A 622 22.45 4.29 26.40
N GLU A 623 22.67 5.61 26.33
CA GLU A 623 21.67 6.62 26.72
C GLU A 623 20.77 7.03 25.53
N ALA A 624 21.16 6.67 24.30
CA ALA A 624 20.44 6.94 23.05
C ALA A 624 19.64 5.71 22.55
N SER A 625 20.05 4.49 22.91
CA SER A 625 19.26 3.27 22.63
C SER A 625 17.94 3.21 23.42
N SER A 626 17.79 4.00 24.49
CA SER A 626 16.62 3.92 25.39
C SER A 626 15.37 4.69 24.92
N THR A 627 15.33 5.15 23.67
CA THR A 627 14.19 5.88 23.08
C THR A 627 13.47 5.15 21.94
N GLY A 628 13.96 3.97 21.51
CA GLY A 628 13.36 3.20 20.41
C GLY A 628 12.72 1.87 20.79
N GLU A 629 12.93 1.37 22.01
CA GLU A 629 12.45 0.05 22.43
C GLU A 629 10.99 0.13 22.91
N ALA A 630 10.04 -0.44 22.15
CA ALA A 630 8.66 -0.61 22.60
C ALA A 630 8.62 -1.56 23.83
N ASP A 631 7.77 -1.24 24.81
CA ASP A 631 7.75 -1.92 26.12
C ASP A 631 7.36 -3.41 25.98
N SER A 632 8.37 -4.28 25.96
CA SER A 632 8.24 -5.74 25.93
C SER A 632 7.84 -6.32 27.29
N THR A 633 6.79 -5.75 27.87
CA THR A 633 6.01 -6.21 29.04
C THR A 633 6.86 -6.78 30.16
N GLU A 634 7.49 -5.92 30.98
CA GLU A 634 8.21 -6.38 32.17
C GLU A 634 7.26 -7.18 33.09
N ALA A 635 7.46 -8.51 33.12
CA ALA A 635 6.57 -9.43 33.81
C ALA A 635 6.49 -9.10 35.31
N ALA A 636 5.30 -8.68 35.76
CA ALA A 636 5.07 -8.19 37.11
C ALA A 636 5.56 -9.20 38.17
N PRO A 637 6.39 -8.78 39.15
CA PRO A 637 7.05 -9.72 40.05
C PRO A 637 6.05 -10.46 40.95
N GLU A 638 6.05 -11.79 40.87
CA GLU A 638 5.19 -12.65 41.68
C GLU A 638 5.35 -12.37 43.19
N PRO A 639 4.26 -12.26 43.97
CA PRO A 639 4.35 -12.05 45.41
C PRO A 639 4.84 -13.32 46.12
N GLU A 640 5.95 -13.21 46.88
CA GLU A 640 6.55 -14.34 47.59
C GLU A 640 5.52 -15.11 48.46
N PRO A 641 5.42 -16.46 48.31
CA PRO A 641 4.51 -17.26 49.11
C PRO A 641 5.00 -17.37 50.55
N ALA A 642 4.15 -16.97 51.51
CA ALA A 642 4.49 -16.97 52.92
C ALA A 642 4.76 -18.39 53.48
N GLU A 643 5.79 -18.50 54.34
CA GLU A 643 6.16 -19.76 55.01
C GLU A 643 4.99 -20.41 55.77
N THR A 644 4.86 -21.73 55.66
CA THR A 644 4.03 -22.55 56.55
C THR A 644 4.79 -23.81 57.00
N ASP A 645 4.59 -24.18 58.27
CA ASP A 645 5.46 -25.11 59.03
C ASP A 645 5.33 -26.62 58.66
N GLU A 646 6.30 -27.37 59.18
CA GLU A 646 6.49 -28.83 59.14
C GLU A 646 5.24 -29.70 59.44
N GLU A 647 5.08 -30.86 58.78
CA GLU A 647 5.34 -32.18 59.41
C GLU A 647 5.11 -33.42 58.49
N ALA A 648 5.76 -34.54 58.89
CA ALA A 648 5.37 -35.95 58.69
C ALA A 648 5.44 -36.65 57.29
N VAL A 649 6.60 -37.28 57.03
CA VAL A 649 6.84 -38.39 56.08
C VAL A 649 6.42 -39.74 56.71
N PRO A 650 5.79 -40.71 55.98
CA PRO A 650 6.52 -41.98 55.67
C PRO A 650 6.11 -42.81 54.41
N GLN A 651 7.11 -43.03 53.54
CA GLN A 651 7.62 -44.34 53.03
C GLN A 651 6.94 -45.18 51.91
N ASP A 652 7.82 -46.02 51.31
CA ASP A 652 7.64 -47.20 50.42
C ASP A 652 7.28 -46.96 48.92
N THR A 653 7.88 -47.63 47.90
CA THR A 653 9.06 -48.54 47.80
C THR A 653 9.48 -48.74 46.32
N GLU A 654 10.80 -48.88 46.04
CA GLU A 654 11.43 -49.63 44.91
C GLU A 654 11.09 -49.28 43.43
N SER A 655 11.93 -49.55 42.40
CA SER A 655 13.33 -50.01 42.28
C SER A 655 13.94 -49.55 40.92
N ALA A 656 15.27 -49.66 40.73
CA ALA A 656 16.05 -49.03 39.64
C ALA A 656 16.30 -49.89 38.38
N SER A 657 16.78 -49.27 37.28
CA SER A 657 17.76 -49.83 36.30
C SER A 657 18.30 -48.78 35.29
N GLU A 658 19.60 -48.82 34.96
CA GLU A 658 20.34 -47.88 34.08
C GLU A 658 21.76 -48.44 33.77
N PRO A 659 22.60 -47.87 32.87
CA PRO A 659 22.43 -47.52 31.46
C PRO A 659 22.81 -48.73 30.55
N PRO A 660 23.92 -48.88 29.74
CA PRO A 660 25.09 -48.04 29.36
C PRO A 660 25.12 -47.60 27.87
N ALA A 661 26.26 -47.13 27.35
CA ALA A 661 26.43 -46.48 26.04
C ALA A 661 27.61 -47.00 25.15
N GLU A 662 27.58 -46.65 23.85
CA GLU A 662 28.72 -46.38 22.90
C GLU A 662 29.80 -47.47 22.61
N PRO A 663 30.75 -47.33 21.64
CA PRO A 663 31.14 -46.17 20.78
C PRO A 663 31.45 -46.42 19.26
N THR A 664 31.77 -45.32 18.53
CA THR A 664 32.73 -45.09 17.38
C THR A 664 33.33 -46.28 16.57
N ASP A 665 33.63 -46.23 15.26
CA ASP A 665 34.59 -45.31 14.57
C ASP A 665 34.81 -45.64 13.05
N SER A 666 35.46 -44.73 12.30
CA SER A 666 36.32 -44.91 11.08
C SER A 666 35.78 -45.16 9.63
N GLU A 667 36.34 -44.38 8.67
CA GLU A 667 36.32 -44.49 7.19
C GLU A 667 37.58 -45.25 6.64
N PRO A 668 38.10 -45.14 5.37
CA PRO A 668 37.60 -44.63 4.06
C PRO A 668 37.97 -45.51 2.80
N GLU A 669 37.85 -44.94 1.58
CA GLU A 669 38.63 -45.20 0.31
C GLU A 669 38.19 -46.22 -0.79
N ASP A 670 37.67 -45.67 -1.93
CA ASP A 670 38.30 -45.63 -3.29
C ASP A 670 37.82 -46.48 -4.54
N ALA A 671 37.98 -45.85 -5.72
CA ALA A 671 38.36 -46.37 -7.06
C ALA A 671 37.37 -46.87 -8.19
N SER A 672 36.90 -45.91 -9.01
CA SER A 672 37.17 -45.77 -10.50
C SER A 672 36.48 -46.60 -11.63
N SER A 673 36.61 -46.08 -12.88
CA SER A 673 36.52 -46.70 -14.26
C SER A 673 35.12 -46.86 -14.95
N ASP A 674 34.86 -46.56 -16.25
CA ASP A 674 35.63 -45.88 -17.34
C ASP A 674 34.74 -45.26 -18.50
N GLU A 675 35.20 -44.12 -19.04
CA GLU A 675 35.32 -43.59 -20.43
C GLU A 675 34.29 -43.75 -21.61
N ASN A 676 34.08 -42.64 -22.37
CA ASN A 676 34.29 -42.40 -23.83
C ASN A 676 33.72 -40.99 -24.21
N GLU A 677 34.49 -39.99 -24.65
CA GLU A 677 34.94 -39.65 -26.05
C GLU A 677 33.80 -39.47 -27.09
N GLU A 678 33.75 -38.45 -27.97
CA GLU A 678 34.81 -37.73 -28.73
C GLU A 678 34.74 -36.17 -28.66
N ALA A 679 35.70 -35.48 -29.32
CA ALA A 679 35.90 -34.02 -29.29
C ALA A 679 36.31 -33.41 -30.67
N LEU A 680 36.37 -32.07 -30.77
CA LEU A 680 37.15 -31.22 -31.71
C LEU A 680 36.87 -29.74 -31.31
N ALA A 681 37.76 -28.93 -30.73
CA ALA A 681 39.08 -28.45 -31.19
C ALA A 681 39.00 -27.57 -32.47
N THR A 682 39.72 -26.44 -32.63
CA THR A 682 40.97 -25.99 -31.96
C THR A 682 41.15 -24.45 -32.08
N GLU A 683 41.78 -23.81 -31.07
CA GLU A 683 42.87 -22.79 -31.11
C GLU A 683 43.00 -21.71 -32.24
N GLN A 684 43.75 -20.59 -32.13
CA GLN A 684 44.87 -20.21 -31.25
C GLN A 684 45.08 -18.67 -31.16
N THR A 685 45.68 -18.19 -30.05
CA THR A 685 46.56 -16.99 -29.82
C THR A 685 46.67 -15.82 -30.84
N GLY A 686 46.94 -14.56 -30.44
CA GLY A 686 47.20 -13.99 -29.10
C GLY A 686 48.14 -12.76 -29.11
N PHE A 687 48.14 -12.00 -28.00
CA PHE A 687 49.16 -11.05 -27.48
C PHE A 687 50.16 -10.32 -28.43
N LEU A 688 50.12 -8.97 -28.47
CA LEU A 688 51.21 -8.08 -27.94
C LEU A 688 51.02 -6.56 -28.22
N SER A 689 51.10 -5.77 -27.14
CA SER A 689 51.67 -4.41 -26.96
C SER A 689 51.89 -3.43 -28.13
N GLY A 690 51.59 -2.14 -27.90
CA GLY A 690 52.43 -1.02 -28.39
C GLY A 690 51.70 0.27 -28.77
N ALA A 691 51.96 1.38 -28.06
CA ALA A 691 51.37 2.69 -28.35
C ALA A 691 52.20 3.53 -29.35
N THR A 692 51.53 4.18 -30.32
CA THR A 692 51.70 5.57 -30.82
C THR A 692 51.17 5.74 -32.25
N GLY A 693 50.28 6.70 -32.48
CA GLY A 693 49.71 6.97 -33.82
C GLY A 693 48.58 8.00 -33.82
N LEU A 694 48.94 9.29 -33.88
CA LEU A 694 47.98 10.40 -33.83
C LEU A 694 47.37 10.73 -35.21
N LEU A 695 46.11 11.20 -35.20
CA LEU A 695 45.43 12.01 -36.24
C LEU A 695 45.34 11.45 -37.68
N LEU A 696 44.13 11.05 -38.10
CA LEU A 696 43.40 11.55 -39.30
C LEU A 696 42.10 10.74 -39.51
N GLY A 697 40.95 11.20 -38.99
CA GLY A 697 39.69 10.43 -39.10
C GLY A 697 38.35 11.19 -39.05
N LEU A 698 38.29 12.44 -38.56
CA LEU A 698 37.01 13.11 -38.24
C LEU A 698 36.43 14.03 -39.34
N SER A 699 37.06 14.13 -40.52
CA SER A 699 36.60 15.02 -41.61
C SER A 699 35.70 14.35 -42.67
N ALA A 700 35.54 13.03 -42.64
CA ALA A 700 34.77 12.30 -43.65
C ALA A 700 33.28 12.10 -43.29
N LEU A 701 32.97 11.88 -42.01
CA LEU A 701 31.63 11.45 -41.57
C LEU A 701 30.58 12.58 -41.67
N ALA A 702 30.95 13.80 -41.26
CA ALA A 702 30.05 14.96 -41.22
C ALA A 702 29.51 15.37 -42.60
N VAL A 703 30.27 15.12 -43.68
CA VAL A 703 29.85 15.45 -45.05
C VAL A 703 28.80 14.46 -45.57
N LEU A 704 28.81 13.21 -45.10
CA LEU A 704 27.85 12.19 -45.54
C LEU A 704 26.46 12.40 -44.93
N LEU A 705 26.39 12.73 -43.63
CA LEU A 705 25.13 12.94 -42.90
C LEU A 705 24.33 14.12 -43.46
N LEU A 706 24.99 15.23 -43.79
CA LEU A 706 24.35 16.40 -44.40
C LEU A 706 23.75 16.11 -45.79
N ALA A 707 24.33 15.18 -46.55
CA ALA A 707 23.80 14.78 -47.85
C ALA A 707 22.52 13.93 -47.75
N VAL A 708 22.42 13.09 -46.72
CA VAL A 708 21.23 12.23 -46.49
C VAL A 708 20.06 13.06 -45.95
N GLY A 709 20.28 13.89 -44.92
CA GLY A 709 19.22 14.71 -44.34
C GLY A 709 18.56 15.67 -45.35
N GLY A 710 19.36 16.30 -46.22
CA GLY A 710 18.86 17.17 -47.28
C GLY A 710 17.98 16.46 -48.32
N PHE A 711 18.22 15.18 -48.58
CA PHE A 711 17.42 14.40 -49.54
C PHE A 711 16.05 13.99 -48.98
N ILE A 712 15.98 13.71 -47.68
CA ILE A 712 14.72 13.36 -46.99
C ILE A 712 13.80 14.59 -46.91
N LEU A 713 14.32 15.73 -46.47
CA LEU A 713 13.53 16.96 -46.31
C LEU A 713 12.94 17.46 -47.63
N ALA A 714 13.70 17.37 -48.73
CA ALA A 714 13.24 17.73 -50.07
C ALA A 714 12.13 16.80 -50.60
N ARG A 715 12.03 15.57 -50.09
CA ARG A 715 11.02 14.59 -50.52
C ARG A 715 9.68 14.81 -49.81
N VAL A 716 9.70 15.14 -48.52
CA VAL A 716 8.50 15.49 -47.73
C VAL A 716 7.86 16.79 -48.23
N LEU A 717 8.67 17.82 -48.52
CA LEU A 717 8.19 19.09 -49.08
C LEU A 717 7.70 18.98 -50.54
N SER A 718 7.85 17.81 -51.18
CA SER A 718 7.39 17.54 -52.55
C SER A 718 6.03 16.85 -52.61
N SER A 719 5.47 16.35 -51.49
CA SER A 719 4.23 15.57 -51.49
C SER A 719 2.98 16.33 -51.03
N SER A 720 3.11 17.61 -50.65
CA SER A 720 2.01 18.40 -50.07
C SER A 720 1.37 19.41 -51.04
N ASN A 721 1.49 19.21 -52.37
CA ASN A 721 1.07 20.22 -53.36
C ASN A 721 0.58 19.64 -54.71
N SER A 722 -0.27 18.61 -54.66
CA SER A 722 -1.18 18.11 -55.71
C SER A 722 -2.15 17.12 -55.03
N GLU A 723 -3.43 16.98 -55.38
CA GLU A 723 -4.26 17.74 -56.31
C GLU A 723 -5.74 17.49 -55.95
N ASP A 724 -6.56 18.53 -55.83
CA ASP A 724 -8.01 18.41 -56.05
C ASP A 724 -8.29 18.96 -57.46
N THR A 725 -8.88 18.15 -58.34
CA THR A 725 -9.98 18.53 -59.27
C THR A 725 -10.29 17.41 -60.29
N THR A 726 -11.57 17.00 -60.38
CA THR A 726 -12.27 16.35 -61.51
C THR A 726 -12.08 14.86 -61.91
N ARG A 727 -13.17 14.10 -61.67
CA ARG A 727 -13.98 13.32 -62.65
C ARG A 727 -13.41 12.03 -63.29
N GLN A 728 -14.19 10.95 -63.11
CA GLN A 728 -15.24 10.66 -64.09
C GLN A 728 -16.55 10.22 -63.43
#